data_AF-A0A2T5YLQ8-F1
#
_entry.id   AF-A0A2T5YLQ8-F1
#
_cell.length_a   1.000
_cell.length_b   1.000
_cell.length_c   1.000
_cell.angle_alpha   90.00
_cell.angle_beta   90.00
_cell.angle_gamma   90.00
#
_symmetry.space_group_name_H-M   'P 1'
#
loop_
_entity.id
_entity.type
_entity.pdbx_description
1 polymer ?
#
loop_
_entity_poly.entity_id
_entity_poly.type
_entity_poly.pdbx_seq_one_letter_code
_entity_poly.pdbx_strand_id
1 'polypeptide(L)'
;MTTDKEHMDTTGAEANKPENKATADEQKQVTPKQEPATEEGPAGAGQEVPKEEQPEVKPELATAEEEATSEQITETFAEANTNVTEPSGQPANTSDAAAGTATADHHDEEEYEEDDHTDYSQLTQEELRQRLFAVLKSPDALRKYKTISELQSQYDHKFQAERHDALDKFKEEGGTEEDFDYHTSKEHQDLEKMLAAYRESRYQHRQSQEEQRQRNLERKKELLGRLRELVESAETRNSGDELKKLQSEWKSIGPVPAGEAQELWDSYHALLDIFYNNRSMFFELKELDRRRNLEAKMQLIERAQALQQEPSINKALQELRHLHEEWKIIGPVPNDQRDPIWEQFTQASEKVHERRRAYHEERSVREQQSLVVKRGLLERLQEFANFNTDRINEWRDKTDEIQKLKEEWDKAGLVPKENAEEVNKAFWGNYKAFFQHKNQFFKALDEQKMHNLQLKTQLCEEAESLKDSTDWASTKEKLIQLQKKWKTIGRVPDKYSDKIWQRFRSACNEFFDRKQAQEQHKAAELEKLSAEKMAICDKVADKLSQPSATGSVEEFQSLVEQWRETDKDNRRTSPKAEDKFIQLMERYLERVPELSLDERTDMLVKLQVERIKHSPDASQKLYQRENTLRREISQLQNDIQTLRTNIEFFARSKNADKLREEYEGRIADAQKRIAHLQHQLDAYRG
;
A
#
# COMPACT_ATOMS: atom_id res chain seq x y z
N MET A 1 -53.63 27.50 53.53
CA MET A 1 -54.77 27.96 52.73
C MET A 1 -54.70 27.19 51.42
N THR A 2 -55.39 26.04 51.33
CA THR A 2 -56.80 25.87 50.85
C THR A 2 -56.85 25.99 49.32
N THR A 3 -56.75 24.88 48.58
CA THR A 3 -57.85 23.98 48.09
C THR A 3 -58.53 24.58 46.83
N ASP A 4 -59.04 23.84 45.84
CA ASP A 4 -59.39 22.41 45.65
C ASP A 4 -58.81 21.90 44.29
N LYS A 5 -58.60 20.61 43.96
CA LYS A 5 -59.25 19.29 44.22
C LYS A 5 -60.49 18.97 43.35
N GLU A 6 -60.30 18.04 42.40
CA GLU A 6 -61.30 17.02 42.04
C GLU A 6 -60.58 15.70 41.74
N HIS A 7 -61.21 14.56 42.07
CA HIS A 7 -60.63 13.21 42.14
C HIS A 7 -61.51 12.20 41.41
N MET A 8 -60.90 11.18 40.79
CA MET A 8 -61.28 9.75 40.81
C MET A 8 -60.11 8.97 40.17
N ASP A 9 -59.37 8.02 40.77
CA ASP A 9 -59.65 6.96 41.76
C ASP A 9 -60.76 5.98 41.35
N THR A 10 -60.63 4.64 41.40
CA THR A 10 -59.56 3.68 41.78
C THR A 10 -59.81 2.36 41.00
N THR A 11 -58.90 1.41 40.81
CA THR A 11 -58.44 0.30 41.71
C THR A 11 -57.44 -0.56 40.87
N GLY A 12 -56.35 -1.20 41.33
CA GLY A 12 -56.07 -1.92 42.59
C GLY A 12 -56.26 -3.44 42.37
N ALA A 13 -55.39 -4.38 42.79
CA ALA A 13 -54.04 -4.37 43.39
C ALA A 13 -53.38 -5.78 43.29
N GLU A 14 -52.07 -5.91 43.63
CA GLU A 14 -51.38 -6.97 44.44
C GLU A 14 -51.80 -8.48 44.39
N ALA A 15 -50.95 -9.52 44.59
CA ALA A 15 -49.49 -9.66 44.84
C ALA A 15 -49.04 -11.17 44.80
N ASN A 16 -47.72 -11.41 45.04
CA ASN A 16 -47.06 -12.63 45.58
C ASN A 16 -46.78 -13.93 44.75
N LYS A 17 -45.47 -14.17 44.48
CA LYS A 17 -44.57 -15.29 44.93
C LYS A 17 -45.13 -16.73 45.24
N PRO A 18 -44.28 -17.80 45.29
CA PRO A 18 -43.10 -18.23 44.48
C PRO A 18 -43.06 -19.79 44.23
N GLU A 19 -41.85 -20.38 44.02
CA GLU A 19 -41.49 -21.84 43.98
C GLU A 19 -41.74 -22.61 42.64
N ASN A 20 -41.04 -23.70 42.25
CA ASN A 20 -39.84 -24.42 42.77
C ASN A 20 -39.14 -25.28 41.66
N LYS A 21 -37.82 -25.52 41.80
CA LYS A 21 -37.01 -26.69 41.29
C LYS A 21 -36.96 -26.99 39.75
N ALA A 22 -35.96 -27.69 39.20
CA ALA A 22 -34.90 -28.54 39.76
C ALA A 22 -33.59 -28.47 38.89
N THR A 23 -32.38 -28.50 39.49
CA THR A 23 -31.34 -29.59 39.39
C THR A 23 -31.00 -30.07 37.96
N ALA A 24 -29.75 -30.15 37.47
CA ALA A 24 -28.40 -29.96 38.05
C ALA A 24 -27.37 -29.69 36.88
N ASP A 25 -26.03 -29.77 36.96
CA ASP A 25 -25.13 -30.33 37.99
C ASP A 25 -23.67 -29.77 37.95
N GLU A 26 -22.83 -30.32 38.84
CA GLU A 26 -21.38 -30.29 39.09
C GLU A 26 -20.42 -30.72 37.93
N GLN A 27 -19.08 -30.55 37.92
CA GLN A 27 -18.06 -29.89 38.80
C GLN A 27 -16.71 -29.70 38.05
N LYS A 28 -15.90 -28.72 38.51
CA LYS A 28 -14.39 -28.67 38.59
C LYS A 28 -13.46 -28.83 37.35
N GLN A 29 -12.64 -27.77 37.18
CA GLN A 29 -11.16 -27.72 37.09
C GLN A 29 -10.37 -28.73 36.21
N VAL A 30 -9.43 -28.22 35.41
CA VAL A 30 -7.95 -28.38 35.55
C VAL A 30 -7.22 -27.74 34.35
N THR A 31 -6.23 -26.89 34.60
CA THR A 31 -5.07 -26.61 33.72
C THR A 31 -3.84 -27.35 34.30
N PRO A 32 -2.75 -27.69 33.55
CA PRO A 32 -2.27 -27.03 32.32
C PRO A 32 -1.62 -27.97 31.24
N LYS A 33 -0.96 -27.35 30.24
CA LYS A 33 0.41 -27.66 29.72
C LYS A 33 0.58 -28.27 28.30
N GLN A 34 1.37 -27.54 27.49
CA GLN A 34 2.30 -27.94 26.39
C GLN A 34 1.82 -28.73 25.15
N GLU A 35 1.92 -28.06 23.98
CA GLU A 35 2.69 -28.41 22.76
C GLU A 35 2.88 -29.89 22.32
N PRO A 36 2.85 -30.17 20.99
CA PRO A 36 3.84 -29.60 20.07
C PRO A 36 3.32 -29.11 18.71
N ALA A 37 4.19 -28.35 18.02
CA ALA A 37 4.01 -27.88 16.65
C ALA A 37 4.06 -29.02 15.62
N THR A 38 3.28 -28.88 14.54
CA THR A 38 3.43 -29.64 13.29
C THR A 38 3.97 -28.73 12.19
N GLU A 39 5.03 -29.20 11.52
CA GLU A 39 5.59 -28.57 10.34
C GLU A 39 4.64 -28.74 9.13
N GLU A 40 4.20 -27.64 8.52
CA GLU A 40 3.71 -27.65 7.14
C GLU A 40 4.66 -26.81 6.28
N GLY A 41 5.39 -27.49 5.40
CA GLY A 41 6.14 -26.84 4.32
C GLY A 41 5.26 -26.71 3.07
N PRO A 42 5.20 -25.54 2.41
CA PRO A 42 4.46 -25.42 1.16
C PRO A 42 5.33 -25.79 -0.05
N ALA A 43 4.89 -26.80 -0.79
CA ALA A 43 5.26 -26.99 -2.19
C ALA A 43 4.13 -26.47 -3.07
N GLY A 44 4.47 -25.64 -4.06
CA GLY A 44 3.59 -25.27 -5.16
C GLY A 44 2.83 -23.95 -5.00
N ALA A 45 3.27 -22.93 -5.77
CA ALA A 45 2.42 -21.93 -6.43
C ALA A 45 3.30 -21.04 -7.31
N GLY A 46 2.79 -20.64 -8.48
CA GLY A 46 3.32 -19.49 -9.20
C GLY A 46 2.97 -18.23 -8.41
N GLN A 47 3.82 -17.85 -7.45
CA GLN A 47 3.55 -16.70 -6.59
C GLN A 47 3.74 -15.39 -7.33
N GLU A 48 2.62 -14.68 -7.49
CA GLU A 48 2.57 -13.27 -7.82
C GLU A 48 3.51 -12.48 -6.88
N VAL A 49 4.14 -11.44 -7.42
CA VAL A 49 4.85 -10.44 -6.60
C VAL A 49 3.83 -9.87 -5.61
N PRO A 50 4.16 -9.68 -4.32
CA PRO A 50 3.28 -8.97 -3.40
C PRO A 50 2.89 -7.64 -4.04
N LYS A 51 1.63 -7.56 -4.45
CA LYS A 51 1.04 -6.31 -4.93
C LYS A 51 1.06 -5.43 -3.69
N GLU A 52 1.84 -4.35 -3.73
CA GLU A 52 1.79 -3.33 -2.70
C GLU A 52 0.33 -2.86 -2.69
N GLU A 53 -0.44 -3.30 -1.68
CA GLU A 53 -1.79 -2.79 -1.44
C GLU A 53 -1.61 -1.33 -1.09
N GLN A 54 -1.58 -0.51 -2.14
CA GLN A 54 -1.57 0.94 -2.03
C GLN A 54 -2.71 1.27 -1.08
N PRO A 55 -2.45 1.94 0.06
CA PRO A 55 -3.54 2.33 0.95
C PRO A 55 -4.55 3.06 0.09
N GLU A 56 -5.76 2.51 0.00
CA GLU A 56 -6.74 2.92 -1.01
C GLU A 56 -7.30 4.27 -0.57
N VAL A 57 -6.55 5.34 -0.87
CA VAL A 57 -7.00 6.72 -0.74
C VAL A 57 -8.00 6.96 -1.87
N LYS A 58 -9.19 6.37 -1.72
CA LYS A 58 -10.41 6.94 -2.26
C LYS A 58 -10.45 8.39 -1.74
N PRO A 59 -10.53 9.36 -2.65
CA PRO A 59 -11.57 9.39 -3.68
C PRO A 59 -11.10 8.87 -5.03
N GLU A 60 -12.02 8.26 -5.78
CA GLU A 60 -11.91 8.26 -7.24
C GLU A 60 -11.73 9.70 -7.73
N LEU A 61 -10.74 9.89 -8.58
CA LEU A 61 -10.48 11.16 -9.25
C LEU A 61 -11.68 11.48 -10.13
N ALA A 62 -12.20 12.71 -10.03
CA ALA A 62 -12.82 13.33 -11.19
C ALA A 62 -11.80 13.23 -12.33
N THR A 63 -12.21 12.76 -13.51
CA THR A 63 -11.27 12.49 -14.60
C THR A 63 -10.55 13.78 -15.02
N ALA A 64 -9.35 13.67 -15.59
CA ALA A 64 -8.65 14.83 -16.16
C ALA A 64 -9.50 15.58 -17.21
N GLU A 65 -10.51 14.92 -17.79
CA GLU A 65 -11.53 15.51 -18.67
C GLU A 65 -12.55 16.37 -17.89
N GLU A 66 -13.01 15.91 -16.73
CA GLU A 66 -13.86 16.68 -15.79
C GLU A 66 -13.15 17.88 -15.17
N GLU A 67 -11.82 17.85 -15.14
CA GLU A 67 -10.94 18.91 -14.64
C GLU A 67 -10.61 19.91 -15.75
N ALA A 68 -10.21 19.42 -16.94
CA ALA A 68 -10.02 20.26 -18.11
C ALA A 68 -11.32 20.97 -18.53
N THR A 69 -12.48 20.34 -18.35
CA THR A 69 -13.77 21.02 -18.57
C THR A 69 -14.06 22.07 -17.51
N SER A 70 -13.66 21.93 -16.25
CA SER A 70 -13.88 23.01 -15.26
C SER A 70 -12.96 24.22 -15.52
N GLU A 71 -11.70 23.98 -15.88
CA GLU A 71 -10.77 25.04 -16.27
C GLU A 71 -11.18 25.71 -17.60
N GLN A 72 -11.61 24.93 -18.60
CA GLN A 72 -12.20 25.46 -19.84
C GLN A 72 -13.53 26.19 -19.59
N ILE A 73 -14.37 25.76 -18.65
CA ILE A 73 -15.60 26.50 -18.29
C ILE A 73 -15.22 27.86 -17.69
N THR A 74 -14.22 27.94 -16.80
CA THR A 74 -13.74 29.24 -16.30
C THR A 74 -13.16 30.14 -17.41
N GLU A 75 -12.34 29.60 -18.31
CA GLU A 75 -11.73 30.35 -19.42
C GLU A 75 -12.77 30.81 -20.46
N THR A 76 -13.59 29.89 -20.98
CA THR A 76 -14.63 30.22 -21.98
C THR A 76 -15.70 31.17 -21.41
N PHE A 77 -15.95 31.15 -20.11
CA PHE A 77 -16.89 32.09 -19.47
C PHE A 77 -16.27 33.49 -19.29
N ALA A 78 -14.95 33.60 -19.10
CA ALA A 78 -14.24 34.88 -19.16
C ALA A 78 -14.30 35.50 -20.57
N GLU A 79 -14.19 34.69 -21.63
CA GLU A 79 -14.39 35.13 -23.02
C GLU A 79 -15.85 35.49 -23.34
N ALA A 80 -16.82 34.80 -22.75
CA ALA A 80 -18.24 35.06 -22.99
C ALA A 80 -18.72 36.39 -22.36
N ASN A 81 -18.26 36.71 -21.14
CA ASN A 81 -18.68 37.95 -20.45
C ASN A 81 -18.05 39.23 -21.03
N THR A 82 -16.88 39.14 -21.65
CA THR A 82 -16.19 40.31 -22.21
C THR A 82 -16.83 40.83 -23.51
N ASN A 83 -17.65 40.02 -24.20
CA ASN A 83 -18.24 40.37 -25.50
C ASN A 83 -19.69 40.94 -25.44
N VAL A 84 -20.32 41.04 -24.27
CA VAL A 84 -21.68 41.61 -24.17
C VAL A 84 -21.62 43.13 -24.13
N THR A 85 -21.58 43.74 -25.32
CA THR A 85 -21.71 45.19 -25.50
C THR A 85 -23.11 45.53 -25.99
N GLU A 86 -24.07 45.75 -25.08
CA GLU A 86 -25.36 46.33 -25.44
C GLU A 86 -25.25 47.86 -25.62
N PRO A 87 -26.04 48.46 -26.53
CA PRO A 87 -25.98 49.90 -26.78
C PRO A 87 -26.45 50.70 -25.56
N SER A 88 -25.62 51.63 -25.11
CA SER A 88 -25.90 52.51 -23.97
C SER A 88 -27.08 53.44 -24.27
N GLY A 89 -28.27 53.05 -23.82
CA GLY A 89 -29.42 53.94 -23.65
C GLY A 89 -29.29 54.69 -22.33
N GLN A 90 -28.75 55.91 -22.37
CA GLN A 90 -28.68 56.77 -21.19
C GLN A 90 -30.07 57.02 -20.59
N PRO A 91 -30.25 56.97 -19.26
CA PRO A 91 -31.43 57.55 -18.64
C PRO A 91 -31.32 59.07 -18.74
N ALA A 92 -32.14 59.68 -19.60
CA ALA A 92 -32.30 61.13 -19.63
C ALA A 92 -33.01 61.56 -18.34
N ASN A 93 -32.22 62.05 -17.39
CA ASN A 93 -32.72 62.56 -16.12
C ASN A 93 -33.36 63.94 -16.35
N THR A 94 -34.68 64.04 -16.30
CA THR A 94 -35.42 65.31 -16.42
C THR A 94 -36.43 65.46 -15.29
N SER A 95 -35.92 65.73 -14.09
CA SER A 95 -36.69 66.31 -12.99
C SER A 95 -36.43 67.81 -12.89
N ASP A 96 -37.03 68.60 -13.79
CA ASP A 96 -37.49 69.97 -13.52
C ASP A 96 -38.08 70.60 -14.78
N ALA A 97 -39.38 70.91 -14.77
CA ALA A 97 -39.97 72.06 -15.45
C ALA A 97 -41.48 72.15 -15.18
N ALA A 98 -41.86 73.13 -14.36
CA ALA A 98 -43.13 73.84 -14.37
C ALA A 98 -44.45 73.04 -14.41
N ALA A 99 -45.22 73.18 -13.32
CA ALA A 99 -46.66 73.31 -13.41
C ALA A 99 -47.02 74.48 -14.36
N GLY A 100 -47.17 74.18 -15.64
CA GLY A 100 -47.77 75.05 -16.63
C GLY A 100 -49.17 74.53 -16.93
N THR A 101 -50.20 75.22 -16.43
CA THR A 101 -51.57 75.05 -16.91
C THR A 101 -51.62 75.46 -18.38
N ALA A 102 -51.33 74.51 -19.26
CA ALA A 102 -51.73 74.58 -20.65
C ALA A 102 -53.26 74.45 -20.68
N THR A 103 -53.94 75.58 -20.45
CA THR A 103 -55.23 75.81 -21.07
C THR A 103 -55.09 75.36 -22.51
N ALA A 104 -55.94 74.43 -22.94
CA ALA A 104 -56.01 74.09 -24.35
C ALA A 104 -56.40 75.38 -25.07
N ASP A 105 -55.41 76.03 -25.70
CA ASP A 105 -55.67 77.03 -26.73
C ASP A 105 -56.36 76.26 -27.84
N HIS A 106 -57.69 76.23 -27.73
CA HIS A 106 -58.58 76.24 -28.87
C HIS A 106 -58.29 77.55 -29.61
N HIS A 107 -57.15 77.57 -30.32
CA HIS A 107 -57.09 78.20 -31.61
C HIS A 107 -58.10 77.46 -32.50
N ASP A 108 -59.38 77.80 -32.30
CA ASP A 108 -60.14 78.17 -33.47
C ASP A 108 -59.27 79.17 -34.22
N GLU A 109 -58.78 78.76 -35.38
CA GLU A 109 -58.50 79.70 -36.45
C GLU A 109 -59.86 80.29 -36.86
N GLU A 110 -60.42 81.16 -36.00
CA GLU A 110 -61.24 82.27 -36.45
C GLU A 110 -60.33 83.09 -37.36
N GLU A 111 -60.29 82.67 -38.61
CA GLU A 111 -59.56 83.32 -39.68
C GLU A 111 -60.14 84.73 -39.80
N TYR A 112 -59.47 85.68 -39.14
CA TYR A 112 -59.93 87.04 -38.95
C TYR A 112 -60.37 87.62 -40.31
N GLU A 113 -61.69 87.77 -40.50
CA GLU A 113 -62.19 88.71 -41.50
C GLU A 113 -61.54 90.06 -41.16
N GLU A 114 -60.82 90.64 -42.12
CA GLU A 114 -60.67 92.09 -42.14
C GLU A 114 -62.10 92.64 -42.22
N ASP A 115 -62.69 92.98 -41.07
CA ASP A 115 -63.96 93.67 -40.96
C ASP A 115 -63.75 95.07 -41.59
N ASP A 116 -63.83 95.13 -42.91
CA ASP A 116 -63.92 96.35 -43.70
C ASP A 116 -65.25 97.02 -43.33
N HIS A 117 -65.20 97.81 -42.25
CA HIS A 117 -66.27 98.66 -41.71
C HIS A 117 -66.66 99.80 -42.69
N THR A 118 -66.76 99.49 -43.98
CA THR A 118 -67.37 100.34 -44.99
C THR A 118 -68.87 100.43 -44.69
N ASP A 119 -69.35 101.61 -44.29
CA ASP A 119 -70.79 101.87 -44.17
C ASP A 119 -71.46 101.82 -45.55
N TYR A 120 -72.19 100.73 -45.82
CA TYR A 120 -72.88 100.49 -47.08
C TYR A 120 -74.21 101.25 -47.20
N SER A 121 -74.70 101.92 -46.15
CA SER A 121 -76.00 102.59 -46.15
C SER A 121 -76.12 103.74 -47.16
N GLN A 122 -75.00 104.38 -47.52
CA GLN A 122 -74.97 105.55 -48.40
C GLN A 122 -74.93 105.19 -49.90
N LEU A 123 -74.63 103.94 -50.26
CA LEU A 123 -74.53 103.49 -51.66
C LEU A 123 -75.90 103.39 -52.33
N THR A 124 -76.00 103.72 -53.62
CA THR A 124 -77.21 103.51 -54.40
C THR A 124 -77.51 102.01 -54.58
N GLN A 125 -78.75 101.66 -54.91
CA GLN A 125 -79.16 100.28 -55.13
C GLN A 125 -78.39 99.58 -56.25
N GLU A 126 -77.98 100.32 -57.29
CA GLU A 126 -77.15 99.79 -58.37
C GLU A 126 -75.70 99.53 -57.93
N GLU A 127 -75.12 100.42 -57.12
CA GLU A 127 -73.77 100.25 -56.56
C GLU A 127 -73.73 99.09 -55.55
N LEU A 128 -74.75 98.97 -54.69
CA LEU A 128 -74.92 97.82 -53.79
C LEU A 128 -75.01 96.51 -54.57
N ARG A 129 -75.82 96.46 -55.64
CA ARG A 129 -75.92 95.30 -56.53
C ARG A 129 -74.57 94.95 -57.16
N GLN A 130 -73.85 95.93 -57.71
CA GLN A 130 -72.54 95.71 -58.32
C GLN A 130 -71.51 95.19 -57.30
N ARG A 131 -71.47 95.78 -56.10
CA ARG A 131 -70.52 95.41 -55.04
C ARG A 131 -70.84 94.03 -54.45
N LEU A 132 -72.11 93.73 -54.19
CA LEU A 132 -72.56 92.40 -53.76
C LEU A 132 -72.25 91.34 -54.82
N PHE A 133 -72.49 91.63 -56.11
CA PHE A 133 -72.15 90.73 -57.22
C PHE A 133 -70.64 90.52 -57.38
N ALA A 134 -69.82 91.54 -57.12
CA ALA A 134 -68.36 91.44 -57.12
C ALA A 134 -67.85 90.56 -55.96
N VAL A 135 -68.38 90.74 -54.74
CA VAL A 135 -68.00 89.93 -53.58
C VAL A 135 -68.48 88.48 -53.73
N LEU A 136 -69.71 88.25 -54.21
CA LEU A 136 -70.24 86.90 -54.50
C LEU A 136 -69.47 86.15 -55.60
N LYS A 137 -68.79 86.86 -56.51
CA LYS A 137 -67.89 86.28 -57.51
C LYS A 137 -66.44 86.16 -57.06
N SER A 138 -66.09 86.71 -55.90
CA SER A 138 -64.74 86.57 -55.36
C SER A 138 -64.49 85.13 -54.86
N PRO A 139 -63.26 84.60 -54.95
CA PRO A 139 -62.93 83.29 -54.39
C PRO A 139 -63.15 83.24 -52.87
N ASP A 140 -63.11 84.38 -52.20
CA ASP A 140 -63.25 84.53 -50.74
C ASP A 140 -64.70 84.69 -50.27
N ALA A 141 -65.71 84.54 -51.16
CA ALA A 141 -67.11 84.77 -50.81
C ALA A 141 -67.58 83.94 -49.59
N LEU A 142 -67.08 82.72 -49.42
CA LEU A 142 -67.40 81.88 -48.26
C LEU A 142 -66.84 82.42 -46.94
N ARG A 143 -65.69 83.10 -47.00
CA ARG A 143 -65.03 83.74 -45.84
C ARG A 143 -65.73 85.03 -45.46
N LYS A 144 -66.02 85.89 -46.46
CA LYS A 144 -66.62 87.23 -46.33
C LYS A 144 -68.13 87.21 -46.06
N TYR A 145 -68.61 86.27 -45.25
CA TYR A 145 -70.04 86.03 -45.08
C TYR A 145 -70.74 87.15 -44.31
N LYS A 146 -70.04 87.85 -43.39
CA LYS A 146 -70.63 88.99 -42.68
C LYS A 146 -70.89 90.12 -43.66
N THR A 147 -69.89 90.49 -44.45
CA THR A 147 -69.99 91.59 -45.42
C THR A 147 -71.03 91.30 -46.51
N ILE A 148 -71.16 90.04 -46.95
CA ILE A 148 -72.23 89.62 -47.87
C ILE A 148 -73.61 89.75 -47.20
N SER A 149 -73.76 89.31 -45.95
CA SER A 149 -75.03 89.40 -45.21
C SER A 149 -75.45 90.86 -44.98
N GLU A 150 -74.50 91.75 -44.70
CA GLU A 150 -74.75 93.18 -44.52
C GLU A 150 -75.08 93.89 -45.83
N LEU A 151 -74.27 93.68 -46.89
CA LEU A 151 -74.55 94.17 -48.24
C LEU A 151 -75.91 93.68 -48.75
N GLN A 152 -76.24 92.41 -48.53
CA GLN A 152 -77.54 91.86 -48.87
C GLN A 152 -78.65 92.56 -48.07
N SER A 153 -78.52 92.68 -46.75
CA SER A 153 -79.54 93.33 -45.92
C SER A 153 -79.80 94.79 -46.33
N GLN A 154 -78.75 95.54 -46.69
CA GLN A 154 -78.87 96.92 -47.16
C GLN A 154 -79.48 96.99 -48.58
N TYR A 155 -79.11 96.06 -49.46
CA TYR A 155 -79.70 95.97 -50.80
C TYR A 155 -81.19 95.60 -50.73
N ASP A 156 -81.55 94.56 -49.97
CA ASP A 156 -82.92 94.09 -49.79
C ASP A 156 -83.81 95.20 -49.20
N HIS A 157 -83.29 95.98 -48.24
CA HIS A 157 -84.01 97.13 -47.69
C HIS A 157 -84.32 98.20 -48.76
N LYS A 158 -83.35 98.57 -49.61
CA LYS A 158 -83.59 99.57 -50.68
C LYS A 158 -84.49 99.03 -51.78
N PHE A 159 -84.34 97.76 -52.15
CA PHE A 159 -85.20 97.11 -53.12
C PHE A 159 -86.67 96.99 -52.67
N GLN A 160 -86.92 96.67 -51.39
CA GLN A 160 -88.29 96.69 -50.86
C GLN A 160 -88.86 98.12 -50.80
N ALA A 161 -88.04 99.15 -50.55
CA ALA A 161 -88.47 100.54 -50.63
C ALA A 161 -88.85 100.95 -52.07
N GLU A 162 -88.03 100.63 -53.08
CA GLU A 162 -88.38 100.86 -54.50
C GLU A 162 -89.68 100.15 -54.89
N ARG A 163 -89.86 98.90 -54.45
CA ARG A 163 -91.09 98.15 -54.66
C ARG A 163 -92.31 98.77 -53.97
N HIS A 164 -92.13 99.35 -52.77
CA HIS A 164 -93.19 100.06 -52.05
C HIS A 164 -93.56 101.37 -52.75
N ASP A 165 -92.57 102.18 -53.17
CA ASP A 165 -92.80 103.38 -53.98
C ASP A 165 -93.50 103.08 -55.30
N ALA A 166 -93.20 101.94 -55.93
CA ALA A 166 -93.88 101.48 -57.14
C ALA A 166 -95.33 101.02 -56.88
N LEU A 167 -95.57 100.37 -55.74
CA LEU A 167 -96.89 99.94 -55.26
C LEU A 167 -97.78 101.14 -54.91
N ASP A 168 -97.22 102.17 -54.27
CA ASP A 168 -97.93 103.40 -53.94
C ASP A 168 -98.26 104.22 -55.18
N LYS A 169 -97.36 104.33 -56.16
CA LYS A 169 -97.69 104.93 -57.47
C LYS A 169 -98.79 104.18 -58.20
N PHE A 170 -98.77 102.85 -58.18
CA PHE A 170 -99.83 102.03 -58.79
C PHE A 170 -101.20 102.26 -58.10
N LYS A 171 -101.21 102.46 -56.78
CA LYS A 171 -102.41 102.89 -56.04
C LYS A 171 -102.86 104.31 -56.41
N GLU A 172 -101.95 105.26 -56.57
CA GLU A 172 -102.27 106.63 -57.03
C GLU A 172 -102.84 106.66 -58.46
N GLU A 173 -102.36 105.78 -59.35
CA GLU A 173 -102.87 105.60 -60.71
C GLU A 173 -104.21 104.84 -60.78
N GLY A 174 -104.74 104.39 -59.63
CA GLY A 174 -106.09 103.81 -59.49
C GLY A 174 -106.14 102.28 -59.39
N GLY A 175 -105.00 101.61 -59.24
CA GLY A 175 -104.91 100.17 -58.98
C GLY A 175 -105.21 99.78 -57.53
N THR A 176 -105.54 98.49 -57.31
CA THR A 176 -105.66 97.92 -55.96
C THR A 176 -104.40 97.15 -55.59
N GLU A 177 -104.15 96.95 -54.29
CA GLU A 177 -102.97 96.22 -53.80
C GLU A 177 -102.97 94.73 -54.21
N GLU A 178 -104.16 94.14 -54.41
CA GLU A 178 -104.33 92.74 -54.82
C GLU A 178 -103.97 92.53 -56.32
N ASP A 179 -104.03 93.59 -57.14
CA ASP A 179 -103.74 93.56 -58.58
C ASP A 179 -102.28 93.95 -58.94
N PHE A 180 -101.42 94.23 -57.96
CA PHE A 180 -100.06 94.72 -58.18
C PHE A 180 -99.04 93.58 -58.38
N ASP A 181 -98.64 93.32 -59.63
CA ASP A 181 -97.54 92.42 -59.98
C ASP A 181 -96.24 93.21 -60.26
N TYR A 182 -95.30 93.19 -59.32
CA TYR A 182 -94.01 93.85 -59.47
C TYR A 182 -93.03 92.98 -60.26
N HIS A 183 -92.94 93.25 -61.56
CA HIS A 183 -91.95 92.63 -62.43
C HIS A 183 -90.53 93.10 -62.08
N THR A 184 -89.81 92.26 -61.35
CA THR A 184 -88.42 92.49 -60.93
C THR A 184 -87.49 92.65 -62.12
N SER A 185 -86.50 93.55 -62.00
CA SER A 185 -85.46 93.73 -63.01
C SER A 185 -84.65 92.44 -63.22
N LYS A 186 -84.17 92.22 -64.44
CA LYS A 186 -83.38 91.03 -64.79
C LYS A 186 -82.11 90.94 -63.95
N GLU A 187 -81.52 92.10 -63.67
CA GLU A 187 -80.34 92.31 -62.83
C GLU A 187 -80.59 91.90 -61.36
N HIS A 188 -81.82 92.04 -60.85
CA HIS A 188 -82.22 91.53 -59.53
C HIS A 188 -82.38 90.01 -59.55
N GLN A 189 -83.06 89.44 -60.56
CA GLN A 189 -83.22 87.99 -60.69
C GLN A 189 -81.87 87.26 -60.82
N ASP A 190 -80.89 87.84 -61.50
CA ASP A 190 -79.56 87.27 -61.62
C ASP A 190 -78.74 87.40 -60.33
N LEU A 191 -78.99 88.44 -59.51
CA LEU A 191 -78.43 88.58 -58.16
C LEU A 191 -79.03 87.54 -57.19
N GLU A 192 -80.34 87.34 -57.21
CA GLU A 192 -81.04 86.37 -56.35
C GLU A 192 -80.55 84.93 -56.61
N LYS A 193 -80.34 84.56 -57.90
CA LYS A 193 -79.73 83.27 -58.27
C LYS A 193 -78.33 83.10 -57.69
N MET A 194 -77.50 84.15 -57.73
CA MET A 194 -76.16 84.13 -57.13
C MET A 194 -76.22 84.00 -55.60
N LEU A 195 -77.15 84.69 -54.93
CA LEU A 195 -77.38 84.56 -53.49
C LEU A 195 -77.95 83.20 -53.09
N ALA A 196 -78.78 82.57 -53.93
CA ALA A 196 -79.24 81.20 -53.73
C ALA A 196 -78.09 80.19 -53.86
N ALA A 197 -77.28 80.30 -54.92
CA ALA A 197 -76.08 79.47 -55.10
C ALA A 197 -75.05 79.66 -53.97
N TYR A 198 -74.90 80.88 -53.46
CA TYR A 198 -74.07 81.18 -52.30
C TYR A 198 -74.60 80.55 -51.01
N ARG A 199 -75.90 80.67 -50.73
CA ARG A 199 -76.53 80.04 -49.55
C ARG A 199 -76.35 78.51 -49.58
N GLU A 200 -76.55 77.88 -50.74
CA GLU A 200 -76.29 76.45 -50.94
C GLU A 200 -74.81 76.13 -50.70
N SER A 201 -73.88 76.85 -51.34
CA SER A 201 -72.43 76.64 -51.16
C SER A 201 -71.99 76.79 -49.69
N ARG A 202 -72.54 77.76 -48.94
CA ARG A 202 -72.29 77.95 -47.51
C ARG A 202 -72.88 76.82 -46.66
N TYR A 203 -74.06 76.32 -47.02
CA TYR A 203 -74.67 75.17 -46.36
C TYR A 203 -73.83 73.91 -46.55
N GLN A 204 -73.47 73.59 -47.80
CA GLN A 204 -72.57 72.49 -48.16
C GLN A 204 -71.22 72.61 -47.46
N HIS A 205 -70.62 73.81 -47.40
CA HIS A 205 -69.35 74.03 -46.70
C HIS A 205 -69.46 73.78 -45.18
N ARG A 206 -70.54 74.25 -44.54
CA ARG A 206 -70.81 73.97 -43.12
C ARG A 206 -71.02 72.48 -42.87
N GLN A 207 -71.79 71.80 -43.72
CA GLN A 207 -71.96 70.35 -43.65
C GLN A 207 -70.62 69.62 -43.81
N SER A 208 -69.77 70.02 -44.77
CA SER A 208 -68.46 69.38 -44.96
C SER A 208 -67.50 69.62 -43.79
N GLN A 209 -67.54 70.81 -43.16
CA GLN A 209 -66.78 71.07 -41.94
C GLN A 209 -67.28 70.21 -40.78
N GLU A 210 -68.60 70.07 -40.61
CA GLU A 210 -69.17 69.29 -39.52
C GLU A 210 -68.94 67.78 -39.72
N GLU A 211 -69.07 67.28 -40.95
CA GLU A 211 -68.62 65.92 -41.30
C GLU A 211 -67.12 65.73 -41.05
N GLN A 212 -66.28 66.73 -41.34
CA GLN A 212 -64.85 66.66 -41.06
C GLN A 212 -64.56 66.63 -39.56
N ARG A 213 -65.25 67.46 -38.75
CA ARG A 213 -65.19 67.41 -37.28
C ARG A 213 -65.66 66.05 -36.75
N GLN A 214 -66.70 65.47 -37.32
CA GLN A 214 -67.21 64.15 -36.94
C GLN A 214 -66.24 63.01 -37.32
N ARG A 215 -65.60 63.07 -38.49
CA ARG A 215 -64.55 62.12 -38.88
C ARG A 215 -63.30 62.27 -38.00
N ASN A 216 -62.94 63.50 -37.62
CA ASN A 216 -61.86 63.78 -36.66
C ASN A 216 -62.19 63.21 -35.27
N LEU A 217 -63.46 63.32 -34.83
CA LEU A 217 -63.96 62.73 -33.59
C LEU A 217 -63.84 61.21 -33.58
N GLU A 218 -64.35 60.55 -34.62
CA GLU A 218 -64.26 59.09 -34.78
C GLU A 218 -62.80 58.62 -34.79
N ARG A 219 -61.92 59.31 -35.52
CA ARG A 219 -60.49 58.98 -35.56
C ARG A 219 -59.81 59.19 -34.19
N LYS A 220 -60.13 60.25 -33.45
CA LYS A 220 -59.61 60.44 -32.08
C LYS A 220 -60.12 59.35 -31.13
N LYS A 221 -61.40 58.95 -31.22
CA LYS A 221 -61.94 57.80 -30.45
C LYS A 221 -61.23 56.49 -30.79
N GLU A 222 -60.91 56.24 -32.07
CA GLU A 222 -60.13 55.08 -32.49
C GLU A 222 -58.70 55.10 -31.92
N LEU A 223 -58.01 56.25 -31.94
CA LEU A 223 -56.69 56.39 -31.33
C LEU A 223 -56.72 56.19 -29.81
N LEU A 224 -57.75 56.64 -29.10
CA LEU A 224 -57.95 56.35 -27.67
C LEU A 224 -58.16 54.85 -27.41
N GLY A 225 -58.88 54.14 -28.28
CA GLY A 225 -59.02 52.69 -28.22
C GLY A 225 -57.65 51.99 -28.32
N ARG A 226 -56.87 52.32 -29.36
CA ARG A 226 -55.51 51.79 -29.55
C ARG A 226 -54.56 52.16 -28.40
N LEU A 227 -54.69 53.37 -27.84
CA LEU A 227 -53.89 53.81 -26.69
C LEU A 227 -54.26 53.03 -25.41
N ARG A 228 -55.55 52.70 -25.22
CA ARG A 228 -55.99 51.84 -24.12
C ARG A 228 -55.47 50.41 -24.28
N GLU A 229 -55.56 49.83 -25.48
CA GLU A 229 -54.96 48.52 -25.77
C GLU A 229 -53.45 48.50 -25.49
N LEU A 230 -52.73 49.57 -25.87
CA LEU A 230 -51.30 49.72 -25.59
C LEU A 230 -51.01 49.80 -24.07
N VAL A 231 -51.85 50.48 -23.30
CA VAL A 231 -51.75 50.59 -21.83
C VAL A 231 -52.07 49.29 -21.09
N GLU A 232 -53.05 48.52 -21.59
CA GLU A 232 -53.44 47.21 -21.05
C GLU A 232 -52.46 46.09 -21.46
N SER A 233 -51.72 46.28 -22.57
CA SER A 233 -50.69 45.34 -23.02
C SER A 233 -49.46 45.32 -22.10
N ALA A 234 -48.84 44.15 -21.94
CA ALA A 234 -47.59 44.02 -21.20
C ALA A 234 -46.46 44.82 -21.91
N GLU A 235 -45.82 45.75 -21.20
CA GLU A 235 -44.91 46.70 -21.83
C GLU A 235 -43.72 46.02 -22.52
N THR A 236 -43.57 46.27 -23.81
CA THR A 236 -42.44 45.79 -24.63
C THR A 236 -41.46 46.91 -24.93
N ARG A 237 -40.28 46.58 -25.49
CA ARG A 237 -39.29 47.61 -25.90
C ARG A 237 -39.84 48.62 -26.93
N ASN A 238 -40.89 48.24 -27.67
CA ASN A 238 -41.43 49.02 -28.79
C ASN A 238 -42.61 49.91 -28.40
N SER A 239 -43.20 49.71 -27.21
CA SER A 239 -44.39 50.43 -26.73
C SER A 239 -44.23 51.96 -26.77
N GLY A 240 -43.03 52.45 -26.42
CA GLY A 240 -42.70 53.88 -26.44
C GLY A 240 -42.61 54.50 -27.84
N ASP A 241 -42.33 53.71 -28.88
CA ASP A 241 -42.31 54.20 -30.26
C ASP A 241 -43.69 54.11 -30.91
N GLU A 242 -44.51 53.12 -30.52
CA GLU A 242 -45.93 53.07 -30.85
C GLU A 242 -46.70 54.22 -30.19
N LEU A 243 -46.40 54.54 -28.93
CA LEU A 243 -46.93 55.72 -28.26
C LEU A 243 -46.60 57.01 -29.03
N LYS A 244 -45.33 57.23 -29.42
CA LYS A 244 -44.95 58.42 -30.21
C LYS A 244 -45.73 58.53 -31.52
N LYS A 245 -45.99 57.41 -32.21
CA LYS A 245 -46.84 57.39 -33.41
C LYS A 245 -48.25 57.84 -33.08
N LEU A 246 -48.90 57.22 -32.08
CA LEU A 246 -50.25 57.61 -31.64
C LEU A 246 -50.32 59.09 -31.22
N GLN A 247 -49.33 59.60 -30.49
CA GLN A 247 -49.23 61.03 -30.13
C GLN A 247 -49.06 61.95 -31.35
N SER A 248 -48.31 61.51 -32.38
CA SER A 248 -48.14 62.28 -33.62
C SER A 248 -49.41 62.28 -34.47
N GLU A 249 -50.11 61.15 -34.57
CA GLU A 249 -51.40 61.04 -35.25
C GLU A 249 -52.45 61.90 -34.52
N TRP A 250 -52.52 61.83 -33.19
CA TRP A 250 -53.40 62.65 -32.36
C TRP A 250 -53.25 64.15 -32.62
N LYS A 251 -52.01 64.64 -32.67
CA LYS A 251 -51.66 66.04 -32.97
C LYS A 251 -51.98 66.45 -34.42
N SER A 252 -51.96 65.50 -35.36
CA SER A 252 -52.26 65.77 -36.78
C SER A 252 -53.76 65.89 -37.09
N ILE A 253 -54.63 65.42 -36.20
CA ILE A 253 -56.08 65.47 -36.38
C ILE A 253 -56.60 66.81 -35.88
N GLY A 254 -57.28 67.53 -36.77
CA GLY A 254 -57.82 68.87 -36.54
C GLY A 254 -58.98 68.96 -35.53
N PRO A 255 -59.77 70.05 -35.60
CA PRO A 255 -60.83 70.32 -34.63
C PRO A 255 -61.95 69.28 -34.66
N VAL A 256 -62.68 69.22 -33.55
CA VAL A 256 -63.70 68.22 -33.18
C VAL A 256 -64.93 68.98 -32.68
N PRO A 257 -66.15 68.40 -32.64
CA PRO A 257 -67.30 69.11 -32.09
C PRO A 257 -67.07 69.51 -30.63
N ALA A 258 -67.32 70.78 -30.30
CA ALA A 258 -66.92 71.40 -29.04
C ALA A 258 -67.47 70.68 -27.78
N GLY A 259 -68.61 69.99 -27.90
CA GLY A 259 -69.21 69.22 -26.81
C GLY A 259 -68.41 67.99 -26.36
N GLU A 260 -67.56 67.43 -27.23
CA GLU A 260 -66.78 66.21 -26.93
C GLU A 260 -65.26 66.47 -26.79
N ALA A 261 -64.80 67.68 -27.12
CA ALA A 261 -63.37 68.02 -27.14
C ALA A 261 -62.68 67.84 -25.77
N GLN A 262 -63.33 68.25 -24.68
CA GLN A 262 -62.77 68.16 -23.33
C GLN A 262 -62.67 66.70 -22.85
N GLU A 263 -63.71 65.89 -23.03
CA GLU A 263 -63.71 64.48 -22.60
C GLU A 263 -62.64 63.64 -23.32
N LEU A 264 -62.42 63.91 -24.62
CA LEU A 264 -61.32 63.31 -25.39
C LEU A 264 -59.95 63.74 -24.89
N TRP A 265 -59.80 65.00 -24.46
CA TRP A 265 -58.54 65.53 -23.94
C TRP A 265 -58.22 64.94 -22.56
N ASP A 266 -59.20 64.87 -21.66
CA ASP A 266 -59.07 64.28 -20.32
C ASP A 266 -58.76 62.79 -20.41
N SER A 267 -59.49 62.04 -21.25
CA SER A 267 -59.27 60.61 -21.44
C SER A 267 -57.93 60.29 -22.14
N TYR A 268 -57.45 61.14 -23.04
CA TYR A 268 -56.12 61.04 -23.62
C TYR A 268 -55.02 61.20 -22.55
N HIS A 269 -55.08 62.25 -21.72
CA HIS A 269 -54.07 62.48 -20.68
C HIS A 269 -54.10 61.39 -19.60
N ALA A 270 -55.27 60.95 -19.16
CA ALA A 270 -55.38 59.85 -18.21
C ALA A 270 -54.72 58.55 -18.72
N LEU A 271 -54.88 58.23 -20.01
CA LEU A 271 -54.21 57.07 -20.61
C LEU A 271 -52.69 57.26 -20.76
N LEU A 272 -52.21 58.48 -21.05
CA LEU A 272 -50.78 58.79 -21.04
C LEU A 272 -50.17 58.62 -19.64
N ASP A 273 -50.82 59.13 -18.60
CA ASP A 273 -50.34 59.05 -17.22
C ASP A 273 -50.26 57.59 -16.76
N ILE A 274 -51.27 56.76 -17.07
CA ILE A 274 -51.23 55.33 -16.76
C ILE A 274 -50.08 54.65 -17.53
N PHE A 275 -49.85 54.98 -18.81
CA PHE A 275 -48.72 54.44 -19.57
C PHE A 275 -47.37 54.75 -18.90
N TYR A 276 -47.12 56.01 -18.56
CA TYR A 276 -45.84 56.42 -17.96
C TYR A 276 -45.65 55.87 -16.54
N ASN A 277 -46.73 55.71 -15.76
CA ASN A 277 -46.70 55.06 -14.46
C ASN A 277 -46.38 53.55 -14.57
N ASN A 278 -47.04 52.83 -15.49
CA ASN A 278 -46.73 51.42 -15.78
C ASN A 278 -45.26 51.26 -16.19
N ARG A 279 -44.76 52.20 -17.00
CA ARG A 279 -43.36 52.24 -17.44
C ARG A 279 -42.37 52.49 -16.32
N SER A 280 -42.63 53.45 -15.42
CA SER A 280 -41.78 53.66 -14.23
C SER A 280 -41.73 52.38 -13.40
N MET A 281 -42.89 51.78 -13.11
CA MET A 281 -43.00 50.54 -12.34
C MET A 281 -42.25 49.37 -12.99
N PHE A 282 -42.28 49.24 -14.32
CA PHE A 282 -41.54 48.21 -15.05
C PHE A 282 -40.01 48.39 -14.97
N PHE A 283 -39.52 49.63 -15.11
CA PHE A 283 -38.08 49.90 -14.95
C PHE A 283 -37.63 49.77 -13.50
N GLU A 284 -38.44 50.19 -12.52
CA GLU A 284 -38.20 49.99 -11.09
C GLU A 284 -38.14 48.50 -10.73
N LEU A 285 -39.08 47.68 -11.24
CA LEU A 285 -39.07 46.23 -11.03
C LEU A 285 -37.82 45.57 -11.62
N LYS A 286 -37.44 45.94 -12.86
CA LYS A 286 -36.19 45.46 -13.47
C LYS A 286 -34.94 45.88 -12.71
N GLU A 287 -34.94 47.07 -12.11
CA GLU A 287 -33.82 47.56 -11.32
C GLU A 287 -33.75 46.86 -9.95
N LEU A 288 -34.91 46.53 -9.35
CA LEU A 288 -34.98 45.63 -8.19
C LEU A 288 -34.47 44.23 -8.54
N ASP A 289 -34.85 43.66 -9.69
CA ASP A 289 -34.37 42.35 -10.13
C ASP A 289 -32.84 42.34 -10.33
N ARG A 290 -32.27 43.39 -10.95
CA ARG A 290 -30.80 43.56 -11.05
C ARG A 290 -30.12 43.62 -9.69
N ARG A 291 -30.70 44.33 -8.71
CA ARG A 291 -30.16 44.40 -7.34
C ARG A 291 -30.23 43.05 -6.63
N ARG A 292 -31.30 42.28 -6.82
CA ARG A 292 -31.42 40.91 -6.28
C ARG A 292 -30.45 39.94 -6.96
N ASN A 293 -30.24 40.07 -8.27
CA ASN A 293 -29.21 39.32 -9.00
C ASN A 293 -27.80 39.66 -8.52
N LEU A 294 -27.54 40.93 -8.19
CA LEU A 294 -26.27 41.39 -7.63
C LEU A 294 -26.03 40.78 -6.25
N GLU A 295 -27.00 40.86 -5.35
CA GLU A 295 -26.94 40.23 -4.03
C GLU A 295 -26.72 38.72 -4.12
N ALA A 296 -27.44 38.02 -5.01
CA ALA A 296 -27.26 36.59 -5.24
C ALA A 296 -25.86 36.25 -5.78
N LYS A 297 -25.31 37.05 -6.72
CA LYS A 297 -23.93 36.86 -7.22
C LYS A 297 -22.86 37.18 -6.17
N MET A 298 -23.10 38.14 -5.27
CA MET A 298 -22.24 38.38 -4.11
C MET A 298 -22.22 37.16 -3.17
N GLN A 299 -23.38 36.52 -2.92
CA GLN A 299 -23.45 35.29 -2.13
C GLN A 299 -22.75 34.11 -2.82
N LEU A 300 -22.71 34.04 -4.17
CA LEU A 300 -21.89 33.06 -4.89
C LEU A 300 -20.39 33.31 -4.72
N ILE A 301 -19.95 34.57 -4.72
CA ILE A 301 -18.55 34.93 -4.47
C ILE A 301 -18.14 34.54 -3.04
N GLU A 302 -18.97 34.84 -2.04
CA GLU A 302 -18.70 34.46 -0.65
C GLU A 302 -18.60 32.92 -0.50
N ARG A 303 -19.55 32.17 -1.10
CA ARG A 303 -19.48 30.71 -1.17
C ARG A 303 -18.19 30.23 -1.86
N ALA A 304 -17.83 30.79 -3.01
CA ALA A 304 -16.60 30.43 -3.74
C ALA A 304 -15.32 30.74 -2.95
N GLN A 305 -15.29 31.83 -2.19
CA GLN A 305 -14.18 32.17 -1.31
C GLN A 305 -14.06 31.19 -0.13
N ALA A 306 -15.19 30.75 0.44
CA ALA A 306 -15.21 29.75 1.52
C ALA A 306 -14.63 28.39 1.08
N LEU A 307 -14.74 28.01 -0.20
CA LEU A 307 -14.13 26.77 -0.74
C LEU A 307 -12.60 26.71 -0.57
N GLN A 308 -11.92 27.85 -0.39
CA GLN A 308 -10.48 27.87 -0.07
C GLN A 308 -10.16 27.23 1.28
N GLN A 309 -11.13 27.14 2.20
CA GLN A 309 -10.97 26.52 3.53
C GLN A 309 -11.43 25.06 3.57
N GLU A 310 -12.22 24.59 2.59
CA GLU A 310 -12.73 23.22 2.55
C GLU A 310 -11.57 22.20 2.56
N PRO A 311 -11.54 21.21 3.47
CA PRO A 311 -10.44 20.24 3.54
C PRO A 311 -10.32 19.39 2.28
N SER A 312 -11.44 19.00 1.67
CA SER A 312 -11.47 18.13 0.49
C SER A 312 -11.44 18.92 -0.81
N ILE A 313 -10.32 18.84 -1.53
CA ILE A 313 -10.14 19.48 -2.85
C ILE A 313 -11.23 19.02 -3.85
N ASN A 314 -11.58 17.74 -3.85
CA ASN A 314 -12.60 17.21 -4.77
C ASN A 314 -13.99 17.80 -4.49
N LYS A 315 -14.36 17.96 -3.21
CA LYS A 315 -15.62 18.65 -2.85
C LYS A 315 -15.57 20.12 -3.25
N ALA A 316 -14.47 20.81 -2.98
CA ALA A 316 -14.29 22.20 -3.39
C ALA A 316 -14.47 22.38 -4.91
N LEU A 317 -13.98 21.46 -5.75
CA LEU A 317 -14.17 21.50 -7.21
C LEU A 317 -15.61 21.17 -7.63
N GLN A 318 -16.28 20.23 -6.96
CA GLN A 318 -17.68 19.90 -7.23
C GLN A 318 -18.61 21.08 -6.92
N GLU A 319 -18.46 21.67 -5.73
CA GLU A 319 -19.20 22.88 -5.35
C GLU A 319 -18.86 24.07 -6.27
N LEU A 320 -17.59 24.24 -6.66
CA LEU A 320 -17.20 25.29 -7.59
C LEU A 320 -17.93 25.15 -8.94
N ARG A 321 -18.06 23.93 -9.48
CA ARG A 321 -18.83 23.69 -10.71
C ARG A 321 -20.31 24.06 -10.54
N HIS A 322 -20.94 23.73 -9.42
CA HIS A 322 -22.31 24.16 -9.14
C HIS A 322 -22.46 25.68 -8.97
N LEU A 323 -21.47 26.36 -8.38
CA LEU A 323 -21.48 27.83 -8.31
C LEU A 323 -21.37 28.48 -9.70
N HIS A 324 -20.63 27.88 -10.65
CA HIS A 324 -20.60 28.33 -12.05
C HIS A 324 -21.95 28.11 -12.76
N GLU A 325 -22.65 27.00 -12.46
CA GLU A 325 -24.01 26.76 -12.96
C GLU A 325 -25.03 27.77 -12.40
N GLU A 326 -25.04 27.98 -11.08
CA GLU A 326 -25.87 29.01 -10.42
C GLU A 326 -25.59 30.41 -11.00
N TRP A 327 -24.32 30.76 -11.21
CA TRP A 327 -23.92 32.05 -11.77
C TRP A 327 -24.50 32.31 -13.16
N LYS A 328 -24.55 31.27 -14.01
CA LYS A 328 -25.13 31.32 -15.37
C LYS A 328 -26.65 31.46 -15.37
N ILE A 329 -27.32 30.92 -14.35
CA ILE A 329 -28.79 31.01 -14.20
C ILE A 329 -29.19 32.40 -13.67
N ILE A 330 -28.39 33.01 -12.79
CA ILE A 330 -28.67 34.35 -12.27
C ILE A 330 -28.50 35.39 -13.38
N GLY A 331 -29.52 36.24 -13.54
CA GLY A 331 -29.61 37.26 -14.58
C GLY A 331 -28.58 38.39 -14.49
N PRO A 332 -28.73 39.44 -15.33
CA PRO A 332 -27.83 40.59 -15.35
C PRO A 332 -27.92 41.38 -14.05
N VAL A 333 -26.79 42.00 -13.69
CA VAL A 333 -26.60 42.92 -12.56
C VAL A 333 -26.53 44.37 -13.09
N PRO A 334 -26.48 45.41 -12.24
CA PRO A 334 -26.21 46.78 -12.71
C PRO A 334 -24.90 46.85 -13.51
N ASN A 335 -24.88 47.62 -14.59
CA ASN A 335 -23.78 47.63 -15.57
C ASN A 335 -22.43 47.97 -14.92
N ASP A 336 -22.46 48.94 -14.01
CA ASP A 336 -21.37 49.45 -13.17
C ASP A 336 -20.81 48.42 -12.18
N GLN A 337 -21.56 47.35 -11.87
CA GLN A 337 -21.13 46.26 -10.99
C GLN A 337 -20.77 44.98 -11.75
N ARG A 338 -21.08 44.87 -13.04
CA ARG A 338 -20.93 43.63 -13.83
C ARG A 338 -19.50 43.10 -13.82
N ASP A 339 -18.54 43.94 -14.21
CA ASP A 339 -17.16 43.53 -14.40
C ASP A 339 -16.42 43.30 -13.06
N PRO A 340 -16.55 44.17 -12.02
CA PRO A 340 -15.96 43.93 -10.70
C PRO A 340 -16.46 42.66 -9.99
N ILE A 341 -17.74 42.33 -10.14
CA ILE A 341 -18.36 41.14 -9.54
C ILE A 341 -17.89 39.89 -10.28
N TRP A 342 -17.80 39.93 -11.61
CA TRP A 342 -17.21 38.83 -12.39
C TRP A 342 -15.74 38.59 -12.00
N GLU A 343 -14.91 39.64 -11.94
CA GLU A 343 -13.49 39.51 -11.60
C GLU A 343 -13.29 38.88 -10.21
N GLN A 344 -14.05 39.29 -9.20
CA GLN A 344 -13.99 38.70 -7.86
C GLN A 344 -14.35 37.21 -7.84
N PHE A 345 -15.30 36.78 -8.67
CA PHE A 345 -15.68 35.37 -8.79
C PHE A 345 -14.59 34.55 -9.50
N THR A 346 -13.98 35.09 -10.56
CA THR A 346 -12.82 34.47 -11.23
C THR A 346 -11.64 34.32 -10.29
N GLN A 347 -11.28 35.38 -9.54
CA GLN A 347 -10.20 35.33 -8.54
C GLN A 347 -10.47 34.33 -7.40
N ALA A 348 -11.74 34.16 -7.00
CA ALA A 348 -12.11 33.15 -6.02
C ALA A 348 -11.97 31.72 -6.59
N SER A 349 -12.40 31.52 -7.83
CA SER A 349 -12.23 30.25 -8.56
C SER A 349 -10.75 29.88 -8.71
N GLU A 350 -9.93 30.81 -9.21
CA GLU A 350 -8.50 30.60 -9.48
C GLU A 350 -7.74 30.10 -8.24
N LYS A 351 -8.01 30.66 -7.05
CA LYS A 351 -7.40 30.22 -5.79
C LYS A 351 -7.72 28.77 -5.42
N VAL A 352 -8.91 28.26 -5.79
CA VAL A 352 -9.26 26.84 -5.60
C VAL A 352 -8.44 25.96 -6.56
N HIS A 353 -8.27 26.39 -7.82
CA HIS A 353 -7.41 25.72 -8.80
C HIS A 353 -5.91 25.79 -8.41
N GLU A 354 -5.42 26.90 -7.86
CA GLU A 354 -4.06 27.01 -7.31
C GLU A 354 -3.82 26.04 -6.17
N ARG A 355 -4.73 25.99 -5.18
CA ARG A 355 -4.65 25.03 -4.06
C ARG A 355 -4.59 23.58 -4.56
N ARG A 356 -5.38 23.24 -5.60
CA ARG A 356 -5.34 21.95 -6.26
C ARG A 356 -3.97 21.68 -6.90
N ARG A 357 -3.44 22.61 -7.71
CA ARG A 357 -2.12 22.49 -8.35
C ARG A 357 -1.02 22.26 -7.32
N ALA A 358 -0.98 23.08 -6.26
CA ALA A 358 -0.01 22.96 -5.17
C ALA A 358 -0.07 21.61 -4.45
N TYR A 359 -1.27 21.05 -4.22
CA TYR A 359 -1.41 19.72 -3.63
C TYR A 359 -0.88 18.60 -4.53
N HIS A 360 -1.14 18.65 -5.85
CA HIS A 360 -0.58 17.68 -6.80
C HIS A 360 0.94 17.82 -6.92
N GLU A 361 1.48 19.03 -6.90
CA GLU A 361 2.92 19.28 -6.91
C GLU A 361 3.60 18.76 -5.63
N GLU A 362 3.08 19.10 -4.44
CA GLU A 362 3.63 18.60 -3.17
C GLU A 362 3.56 17.07 -3.09
N ARG A 363 2.46 16.47 -3.57
CA ARG A 363 2.31 15.02 -3.69
C ARG A 363 3.35 14.43 -4.65
N SER A 364 3.53 15.01 -5.84
CA SER A 364 4.51 14.56 -6.83
C SER A 364 5.94 14.63 -6.29
N VAL A 365 6.29 15.73 -5.61
CA VAL A 365 7.59 15.88 -4.93
C VAL A 365 7.79 14.81 -3.85
N ARG A 366 6.77 14.53 -3.03
CA ARG A 366 6.82 13.50 -1.98
C ARG A 366 6.94 12.09 -2.57
N GLU A 367 6.24 11.81 -3.66
CA GLU A 367 6.34 10.55 -4.39
C GLU A 367 7.74 10.40 -5.03
N GLN A 368 8.30 11.46 -5.60
CA GLN A 368 9.65 11.47 -6.19
C GLN A 368 10.77 11.34 -5.13
N GLN A 369 10.61 11.95 -3.96
CA GLN A 369 11.51 11.73 -2.81
C GLN A 369 11.47 10.27 -2.35
N SER A 370 10.27 9.69 -2.26
CA SER A 370 10.08 8.27 -1.90
C SER A 370 10.67 7.33 -2.95
N LEU A 371 10.56 7.66 -4.24
CA LEU A 371 11.23 6.96 -5.34
C LEU A 371 12.75 6.95 -5.19
N VAL A 372 13.36 8.08 -4.83
CA VAL A 372 14.82 8.16 -4.59
C VAL A 372 15.21 7.28 -3.40
N VAL A 373 14.44 7.29 -2.31
CA VAL A 373 14.68 6.39 -1.16
C VAL A 373 14.54 4.92 -1.57
N LYS A 374 13.43 4.52 -2.23
CA LYS A 374 13.23 3.13 -2.68
C LYS A 374 14.33 2.69 -3.66
N ARG A 375 14.83 3.56 -4.56
CA ARG A 375 15.99 3.26 -5.43
C ARG A 375 17.29 3.06 -4.64
N GLY A 376 17.59 3.90 -3.64
CA GLY A 376 18.75 3.70 -2.76
C GLY A 376 18.67 2.40 -1.93
N LEU A 377 17.46 1.97 -1.55
CA LEU A 377 17.24 0.66 -0.91
C LEU A 377 17.44 -0.50 -1.90
N LEU A 378 17.06 -0.35 -3.17
CA LEU A 378 17.33 -1.35 -4.22
C LEU A 378 18.83 -1.55 -4.43
N GLU A 379 19.61 -0.47 -4.52
CA GLU A 379 21.07 -0.53 -4.68
C GLU A 379 21.73 -1.31 -3.54
N ARG A 380 21.37 -0.99 -2.29
CA ARG A 380 21.83 -1.75 -1.11
C ARG A 380 21.39 -3.21 -1.14
N LEU A 381 20.14 -3.50 -1.53
CA LEU A 381 19.64 -4.87 -1.62
C LEU A 381 20.35 -5.67 -2.73
N GLN A 382 20.76 -5.02 -3.81
CA GLN A 382 21.43 -5.63 -4.95
C GLN A 382 22.84 -6.14 -4.59
N GLU A 383 23.52 -5.55 -3.60
CA GLU A 383 24.78 -6.08 -3.05
C GLU A 383 24.62 -7.52 -2.51
N PHE A 384 23.44 -7.88 -2.01
CA PHE A 384 23.15 -9.20 -1.47
C PHE A 384 22.63 -10.21 -2.51
N ALA A 385 22.28 -9.78 -3.72
CA ALA A 385 21.68 -10.66 -4.73
C ALA A 385 22.58 -11.86 -5.10
N ASN A 386 23.90 -11.65 -5.12
CA ASN A 386 24.90 -12.68 -5.39
C ASN A 386 25.66 -13.14 -4.12
N PHE A 387 25.14 -12.87 -2.92
CA PHE A 387 25.79 -13.26 -1.67
C PHE A 387 25.81 -14.79 -1.50
N ASN A 388 26.98 -15.33 -1.17
CA ASN A 388 27.19 -16.74 -0.87
C ASN A 388 28.34 -16.91 0.12
N THR A 389 28.19 -17.82 1.08
CA THR A 389 29.19 -18.12 2.12
C THR A 389 28.95 -19.51 2.72
N ASP A 390 30.03 -20.17 3.16
CA ASP A 390 29.97 -21.46 3.87
C ASP A 390 29.57 -21.31 5.35
N ARG A 391 29.41 -20.08 5.85
CA ARG A 391 29.23 -19.79 7.29
C ARG A 391 27.78 -19.48 7.64
N ILE A 392 27.21 -20.33 8.49
CA ILE A 392 25.81 -20.21 8.98
C ILE A 392 25.54 -18.85 9.68
N ASN A 393 26.50 -18.32 10.44
CA ASN A 393 26.32 -17.04 11.14
C ASN A 393 26.19 -15.86 10.15
N GLU A 394 27.00 -15.83 9.10
CA GLU A 394 26.97 -14.75 8.10
C GLU A 394 25.63 -14.76 7.33
N TRP A 395 25.05 -15.93 7.05
CA TRP A 395 23.69 -16.04 6.52
C TRP A 395 22.61 -15.47 7.48
N ARG A 396 22.81 -15.58 8.80
CA ARG A 396 21.92 -14.98 9.79
C ARG A 396 22.07 -13.46 9.80
N ASP A 397 23.29 -12.97 9.94
CA ASP A 397 23.58 -11.53 10.00
C ASP A 397 23.06 -10.81 8.75
N LYS A 398 23.23 -11.40 7.55
CA LYS A 398 22.69 -10.86 6.30
C LYS A 398 21.17 -11.02 6.15
N THR A 399 20.56 -12.02 6.78
CA THR A 399 19.09 -12.07 6.89
C THR A 399 18.57 -10.89 7.71
N ASP A 400 19.22 -10.57 8.83
CA ASP A 400 18.81 -9.47 9.72
C ASP A 400 19.04 -8.09 9.07
N GLU A 401 20.08 -7.92 8.24
CA GLU A 401 20.28 -6.72 7.40
C GLU A 401 19.17 -6.57 6.34
N ILE A 402 18.83 -7.63 5.59
CA ILE A 402 17.78 -7.58 4.55
C ILE A 402 16.40 -7.36 5.17
N GLN A 403 16.14 -7.90 6.36
CA GLN A 403 14.90 -7.64 7.09
C GLN A 403 14.76 -6.15 7.47
N LYS A 404 15.85 -5.48 7.84
CA LYS A 404 15.86 -4.01 8.06
C LYS A 404 15.62 -3.24 6.77
N LEU A 405 16.21 -3.65 5.64
CA LEU A 405 15.93 -3.04 4.34
C LEU A 405 14.45 -3.20 3.94
N LYS A 406 13.82 -4.33 4.28
CA LYS A 406 12.36 -4.51 4.13
C LYS A 406 11.57 -3.55 5.02
N GLU A 407 11.96 -3.37 6.28
CA GLU A 407 11.30 -2.37 7.14
C GLU A 407 11.48 -0.93 6.65
N GLU A 408 12.65 -0.58 6.12
CA GLU A 408 12.91 0.73 5.50
C GLU A 408 12.08 0.89 4.21
N TRP A 409 11.88 -0.19 3.45
CA TRP A 409 11.05 -0.23 2.25
C TRP A 409 9.55 -0.04 2.56
N ASP A 410 9.03 -0.78 3.54
CA ASP A 410 7.62 -0.69 3.97
C ASP A 410 7.30 0.68 4.61
N LYS A 411 8.31 1.35 5.17
CA LYS A 411 8.22 2.73 5.69
C LYS A 411 8.41 3.81 4.61
N ALA A 412 8.94 3.47 3.44
CA ALA A 412 9.11 4.41 2.35
C ALA A 412 7.76 4.70 1.69
N GLY A 413 7.51 5.97 1.38
CA GLY A 413 6.22 6.43 0.86
C GLY A 413 5.87 5.89 -0.53
N LEU A 414 4.68 6.26 -1.01
CA LEU A 414 4.21 5.93 -2.35
C LEU A 414 5.17 6.48 -3.41
N VAL A 415 5.24 5.79 -4.54
CA VAL A 415 6.14 6.06 -5.68
C VAL A 415 5.27 6.40 -6.90
N PRO A 416 5.73 7.25 -7.84
CA PRO A 416 4.97 7.58 -9.05
C PRO A 416 4.60 6.30 -9.82
N LYS A 417 3.34 6.21 -10.26
CA LYS A 417 2.75 4.98 -10.85
C LYS A 417 3.60 4.36 -11.96
N GLU A 418 4.22 5.20 -12.80
CA GLU A 418 5.10 4.80 -13.91
C GLU A 418 6.29 3.94 -13.46
N ASN A 419 6.85 4.23 -12.28
CA ASN A 419 8.05 3.57 -11.77
C ASN A 419 7.73 2.50 -10.71
N ALA A 420 6.51 2.50 -10.16
CA ALA A 420 6.12 1.68 -9.01
C ALA A 420 6.24 0.17 -9.31
N GLU A 421 5.79 -0.30 -10.48
CA GLU A 421 5.87 -1.72 -10.86
C GLU A 421 7.32 -2.19 -11.05
N GLU A 422 8.15 -1.39 -11.72
CA GLU A 422 9.58 -1.71 -11.94
C GLU A 422 10.32 -1.81 -10.61
N VAL A 423 10.18 -0.78 -9.77
CA VAL A 423 10.83 -0.65 -8.47
C VAL A 423 10.40 -1.78 -7.51
N ASN A 424 9.10 -2.08 -7.42
CA ASN A 424 8.60 -3.19 -6.60
C ASN A 424 9.04 -4.57 -7.11
N LYS A 425 9.01 -4.80 -8.44
CA LYS A 425 9.47 -6.05 -9.05
C LYS A 425 10.97 -6.28 -8.84
N ALA A 426 11.78 -5.24 -8.92
CA ALA A 426 13.22 -5.31 -8.64
C ALA A 426 13.49 -5.68 -7.17
N PHE A 427 12.76 -5.07 -6.23
CA PHE A 427 12.93 -5.32 -4.80
C PHE A 427 12.61 -6.78 -4.45
N TRP A 428 11.41 -7.24 -4.78
CA TRP A 428 11.01 -8.62 -4.49
C TRP A 428 11.78 -9.65 -5.30
N GLY A 429 12.27 -9.31 -6.49
CA GLY A 429 13.19 -10.13 -7.27
C GLY A 429 14.50 -10.38 -6.53
N ASN A 430 15.20 -9.32 -6.12
CA ASN A 430 16.47 -9.42 -5.39
C ASN A 430 16.29 -10.06 -4.01
N TYR A 431 15.22 -9.70 -3.28
CA TYR A 431 14.85 -10.30 -2.00
C TYR A 431 14.65 -11.82 -2.15
N LYS A 432 13.85 -12.25 -3.13
CA LYS A 432 13.58 -13.67 -3.38
C LYS A 432 14.84 -14.43 -3.81
N ALA A 433 15.72 -13.83 -4.60
CA ALA A 433 17.00 -14.44 -4.99
C ALA A 433 17.88 -14.76 -3.77
N PHE A 434 18.05 -13.82 -2.84
CA PHE A 434 18.81 -14.06 -1.60
C PHE A 434 18.24 -15.24 -0.79
N PHE A 435 16.92 -15.26 -0.56
CA PHE A 435 16.30 -16.35 0.20
C PHE A 435 16.32 -17.70 -0.56
N GLN A 436 16.36 -17.69 -1.89
CA GLN A 436 16.60 -18.88 -2.71
C GLN A 436 18.02 -19.43 -2.51
N HIS A 437 19.06 -18.58 -2.58
CA HIS A 437 20.45 -18.99 -2.32
C HIS A 437 20.63 -19.52 -0.88
N LYS A 438 20.06 -18.82 0.11
CA LYS A 438 20.03 -19.28 1.51
C LYS A 438 19.39 -20.67 1.65
N ASN A 439 18.24 -20.90 1.04
CA ASN A 439 17.54 -22.19 1.09
C ASN A 439 18.34 -23.30 0.37
N GLN A 440 18.97 -23.00 -0.76
CA GLN A 440 19.88 -23.93 -1.45
C GLN A 440 21.08 -24.30 -0.57
N PHE A 441 21.71 -23.34 0.10
CA PHE A 441 22.82 -23.58 1.03
C PHE A 441 22.41 -24.51 2.18
N PHE A 442 21.30 -24.22 2.88
CA PHE A 442 20.84 -25.07 3.98
C PHE A 442 20.43 -26.47 3.53
N LYS A 443 19.79 -26.61 2.35
CA LYS A 443 19.49 -27.93 1.75
C LYS A 443 20.76 -28.72 1.45
N ALA A 444 21.74 -28.11 0.78
CA ALA A 444 23.01 -28.77 0.47
C ALA A 444 23.76 -29.19 1.76
N LEU A 445 23.72 -28.35 2.81
CA LEU A 445 24.31 -28.66 4.11
C LEU A 445 23.61 -29.84 4.80
N ASP A 446 22.28 -29.94 4.72
CA ASP A 446 21.53 -31.05 5.30
C ASP A 446 21.67 -32.34 4.47
N GLU A 447 21.73 -32.25 3.14
CA GLU A 447 22.11 -33.36 2.26
C GLU A 447 23.50 -33.90 2.59
N GLN A 448 24.50 -33.03 2.81
CA GLN A 448 25.83 -33.43 3.27
C GLN A 448 25.79 -34.13 4.64
N LYS A 449 25.00 -33.64 5.61
CA LYS A 449 24.82 -34.32 6.90
C LYS A 449 24.19 -35.70 6.74
N MET A 450 23.18 -35.83 5.88
CA MET A 450 22.52 -37.12 5.59
C MET A 450 23.46 -38.09 4.87
N HIS A 451 24.30 -37.62 3.95
CA HIS A 451 25.34 -38.45 3.33
C HIS A 451 26.39 -38.91 4.35
N ASN A 452 26.85 -38.01 5.23
CA ASN A 452 27.73 -38.39 6.35
C ASN A 452 27.08 -39.43 7.28
N LEU A 453 25.74 -39.40 7.43
CA LEU A 453 25.01 -40.37 8.25
C LEU A 453 24.96 -41.74 7.57
N GLN A 454 24.76 -41.80 6.25
CA GLN A 454 24.87 -43.04 5.47
C GLN A 454 26.26 -43.66 5.60
N LEU A 455 27.32 -42.86 5.39
CA LEU A 455 28.71 -43.33 5.53
C LEU A 455 29.03 -43.84 6.95
N LYS A 456 28.57 -43.13 8.00
CA LYS A 456 28.73 -43.59 9.39
C LYS A 456 27.89 -44.82 9.71
N THR A 457 26.75 -45.02 9.05
CA THR A 457 25.94 -46.24 9.16
C THR A 457 26.66 -47.44 8.55
N GLN A 458 27.26 -47.29 7.37
CA GLN A 458 28.10 -48.33 6.75
C GLN A 458 29.30 -48.69 7.65
N LEU A 459 29.95 -47.72 8.29
CA LEU A 459 31.02 -48.02 9.26
C LEU A 459 30.52 -48.77 10.51
N CYS A 460 29.28 -48.55 10.94
CA CYS A 460 28.68 -49.35 12.02
C CYS A 460 28.49 -50.80 11.57
N GLU A 461 27.97 -51.03 10.38
CA GLU A 461 27.72 -52.36 9.81
C GLU A 461 29.03 -53.11 9.55
N GLU A 462 30.06 -52.44 9.02
CA GLU A 462 31.42 -52.99 8.90
C GLU A 462 31.98 -53.38 10.28
N ALA A 463 31.85 -52.53 11.31
CA ALA A 463 32.34 -52.83 12.67
C ALA A 463 31.55 -53.96 13.35
N GLU A 464 30.22 -54.01 13.18
CA GLU A 464 29.36 -55.07 13.71
C GLU A 464 29.69 -56.43 13.06
N SER A 465 29.97 -56.47 11.76
CA SER A 465 30.41 -57.70 11.08
C SER A 465 31.74 -58.27 11.61
N LEU A 466 32.57 -57.41 12.21
CA LEU A 466 33.90 -57.74 12.72
C LEU A 466 33.91 -58.10 14.22
N LYS A 467 32.85 -57.77 14.97
CA LYS A 467 32.82 -57.89 16.44
C LYS A 467 33.05 -59.33 16.94
N ASP A 468 32.59 -60.31 16.15
CA ASP A 468 32.64 -61.73 16.49
C ASP A 468 33.89 -62.47 15.98
N SER A 469 34.72 -61.81 15.17
CA SER A 469 35.92 -62.37 14.57
C SER A 469 36.94 -62.87 15.59
N THR A 470 37.52 -64.04 15.34
CA THR A 470 38.60 -64.65 16.14
C THR A 470 40.00 -64.37 15.59
N ASP A 471 40.13 -63.71 14.44
CA ASP A 471 41.41 -63.20 13.93
C ASP A 471 41.75 -61.87 14.60
N TRP A 472 42.32 -61.95 15.80
CA TRP A 472 42.57 -60.80 16.66
C TRP A 472 43.53 -59.75 16.06
N ALA A 473 44.46 -60.16 15.20
CA ALA A 473 45.48 -59.27 14.64
C ALA A 473 44.92 -58.49 13.44
N SER A 474 44.34 -59.19 12.47
CA SER A 474 43.74 -58.58 11.27
C SER A 474 42.54 -57.71 11.64
N THR A 475 41.69 -58.19 12.55
CA THR A 475 40.47 -57.48 12.95
C THR A 475 40.77 -56.21 13.74
N LYS A 476 41.80 -56.22 14.60
CA LYS A 476 42.28 -55.02 15.29
C LYS A 476 42.69 -53.92 14.31
N GLU A 477 43.48 -54.27 13.29
CA GLU A 477 43.94 -53.28 12.31
C GLU A 477 42.77 -52.73 11.48
N LYS A 478 41.84 -53.58 11.05
CA LYS A 478 40.60 -53.16 10.38
C LYS A 478 39.78 -52.19 11.25
N LEU A 479 39.51 -52.52 12.50
CA LEU A 479 38.76 -51.65 13.43
C LEU A 479 39.47 -50.31 13.67
N ILE A 480 40.81 -50.29 13.77
CA ILE A 480 41.59 -49.04 13.85
C ILE A 480 41.42 -48.21 12.57
N GLN A 481 41.36 -48.82 11.39
CA GLN A 481 41.09 -48.13 10.13
C GLN A 481 39.66 -47.58 10.08
N LEU A 482 38.66 -48.33 10.57
CA LEU A 482 37.28 -47.82 10.70
C LEU A 482 37.21 -46.62 11.65
N GLN A 483 37.91 -46.66 12.78
CA GLN A 483 38.01 -45.52 13.71
C GLN A 483 38.70 -44.29 13.10
N LYS A 484 39.67 -44.49 12.19
CA LYS A 484 40.27 -43.39 11.40
C LYS A 484 39.24 -42.83 10.41
N LYS A 485 38.56 -43.68 9.62
CA LYS A 485 37.49 -43.27 8.68
C LYS A 485 36.36 -42.52 9.40
N TRP A 486 35.97 -42.96 10.60
CA TRP A 486 34.93 -42.32 11.42
C TRP A 486 35.26 -40.86 11.76
N LYS A 487 36.54 -40.60 12.10
CA LYS A 487 37.03 -39.26 12.44
C LYS A 487 37.15 -38.34 11.22
N THR A 488 37.33 -38.89 10.01
CA THR A 488 37.36 -38.10 8.78
C THR A 488 35.98 -37.77 8.21
N ILE A 489 34.95 -38.57 8.51
CA ILE A 489 33.57 -38.27 8.09
C ILE A 489 33.01 -37.12 8.93
N GLY A 490 32.42 -36.13 8.25
CA GLY A 490 31.92 -34.89 8.83
C GLY A 490 30.73 -35.04 9.80
N ARG A 491 30.14 -33.90 10.17
CA ARG A 491 28.98 -33.87 11.05
C ARG A 491 27.77 -34.56 10.41
N VAL A 492 26.97 -35.21 11.26
CA VAL A 492 25.69 -35.85 10.95
C VAL A 492 24.56 -35.04 11.60
N PRO A 493 23.28 -35.25 11.24
CA PRO A 493 22.19 -34.51 11.86
C PRO A 493 22.11 -34.85 13.35
N ASP A 494 21.96 -33.85 14.20
CA ASP A 494 22.12 -34.00 15.66
C ASP A 494 21.18 -35.05 16.26
N LYS A 495 19.97 -35.21 15.70
CA LYS A 495 18.99 -36.26 16.04
C LYS A 495 19.53 -37.71 15.97
N TYR A 496 20.58 -37.96 15.20
CA TYR A 496 21.18 -39.27 14.99
C TYR A 496 22.63 -39.38 15.49
N SER A 497 23.27 -38.26 15.87
CA SER A 497 24.71 -38.20 16.17
C SER A 497 25.13 -39.12 17.32
N ASP A 498 24.43 -39.05 18.46
CA ASP A 498 24.71 -39.89 19.62
C ASP A 498 24.39 -41.36 19.35
N LYS A 499 23.25 -41.63 18.69
CA LYS A 499 22.81 -43.01 18.40
C LYS A 499 23.81 -43.73 17.50
N ILE A 500 24.27 -43.08 16.44
CA ILE A 500 25.22 -43.67 15.50
C ILE A 500 26.60 -43.85 16.16
N TRP A 501 27.03 -42.91 17.00
CA TRP A 501 28.28 -43.02 17.75
C TRP A 501 28.26 -44.15 18.78
N GLN A 502 27.17 -44.30 19.53
CA GLN A 502 27.02 -45.41 20.50
C GLN A 502 26.99 -46.77 19.79
N ARG A 503 26.30 -46.88 18.64
CA ARG A 503 26.30 -48.11 17.81
C ARG A 503 27.72 -48.51 17.40
N PHE A 504 28.46 -47.59 16.79
CA PHE A 504 29.84 -47.83 16.36
C PHE A 504 30.79 -48.16 17.54
N ARG A 505 30.66 -47.42 18.64
CA ARG A 505 31.49 -47.59 19.83
C ARG A 505 31.26 -48.93 20.51
N SER A 506 29.99 -49.35 20.67
CA SER A 506 29.65 -50.65 21.26
C SER A 506 30.21 -51.81 20.45
N ALA A 507 30.09 -51.79 19.11
CA ALA A 507 30.67 -52.81 18.25
C ALA A 507 32.21 -52.89 18.35
N CYS A 508 32.88 -51.73 18.43
CA CYS A 508 34.33 -51.69 18.66
C CYS A 508 34.71 -52.25 20.05
N ASN A 509 34.00 -51.82 21.09
CA ASN A 509 34.25 -52.24 22.47
C ASN A 509 34.07 -53.76 22.61
N GLU A 510 33.00 -54.34 22.08
CA GLU A 510 32.70 -55.77 22.20
C GLU A 510 33.87 -56.66 21.72
N PHE A 511 34.54 -56.28 20.62
CA PHE A 511 35.76 -56.95 20.16
C PHE A 511 36.95 -56.74 21.10
N PHE A 512 37.21 -55.51 21.53
CA PHE A 512 38.37 -55.20 22.39
C PHE A 512 38.23 -55.80 23.79
N ASP A 513 37.02 -55.78 24.37
CA ASP A 513 36.69 -56.37 25.66
C ASP A 513 36.85 -57.90 25.61
N ARG A 514 36.35 -58.56 24.54
CA ARG A 514 36.59 -59.99 24.29
C ARG A 514 38.07 -60.32 24.15
N LYS A 515 38.84 -59.50 23.42
CA LYS A 515 40.28 -59.69 23.26
C LYS A 515 40.99 -59.55 24.61
N GLN A 516 40.66 -58.52 25.38
CA GLN A 516 41.23 -58.28 26.70
C GLN A 516 40.88 -59.41 27.67
N ALA A 517 39.64 -59.91 27.66
CA ALA A 517 39.23 -61.07 28.43
C ALA A 517 40.04 -62.34 28.05
N GLN A 518 40.34 -62.55 26.76
CA GLN A 518 41.20 -63.67 26.34
C GLN A 518 42.67 -63.48 26.77
N GLU A 519 43.20 -62.26 26.73
CA GLU A 519 44.55 -61.94 27.22
C GLU A 519 44.64 -62.10 28.75
N GLN A 520 43.60 -61.69 29.49
CA GLN A 520 43.47 -61.90 30.93
C GLN A 520 43.32 -63.38 31.29
N HIS A 521 42.53 -64.16 30.54
CA HIS A 521 42.40 -65.60 30.75
C HIS A 521 43.75 -66.31 30.61
N LYS A 522 44.48 -66.03 29.52
CA LYS A 522 45.83 -66.56 29.28
C LYS A 522 46.83 -66.14 30.37
N ALA A 523 46.72 -64.90 30.86
CA ALA A 523 47.56 -64.42 31.96
C ALA A 523 47.24 -65.13 33.28
N ALA A 524 45.96 -65.29 33.62
CA ALA A 524 45.51 -65.98 34.84
C ALA A 524 45.82 -67.49 34.81
N GLU A 525 45.75 -68.15 33.64
CA GLU A 525 46.21 -69.54 33.47
C GLU A 525 47.72 -69.67 33.71
N LEU A 526 48.52 -68.71 33.20
CA LEU A 526 49.97 -68.68 33.42
C LEU A 526 50.33 -68.38 34.88
N GLU A 527 49.58 -67.50 35.55
CA GLU A 527 49.76 -67.16 36.96
C GLU A 527 49.42 -68.36 37.87
N LYS A 528 48.32 -69.07 37.62
CA LYS A 528 47.98 -70.33 38.31
C LYS A 528 49.07 -71.37 38.17
N LEU A 529 49.53 -71.63 36.94
CA LEU A 529 50.64 -72.55 36.66
C LEU A 529 51.92 -72.16 37.44
N SER A 530 52.22 -70.86 37.51
CA SER A 530 53.37 -70.36 38.27
C SER A 530 53.20 -70.52 39.79
N ALA A 531 51.98 -70.36 40.31
CA ALA A 531 51.68 -70.52 41.73
C ALA A 531 51.76 -71.99 42.18
N GLU A 532 51.22 -72.92 41.39
CA GLU A 532 51.29 -74.37 41.65
C GLU A 532 52.74 -74.86 41.73
N LYS A 533 53.59 -74.44 40.78
CA LYS A 533 55.03 -74.75 40.76
C LYS A 533 55.78 -74.12 41.93
N MET A 534 55.45 -72.88 42.30
CA MET A 534 56.04 -72.24 43.49
C MET A 534 55.64 -72.98 44.78
N ALA A 535 54.41 -73.46 44.91
CA ALA A 535 53.98 -74.25 46.06
C ALA A 535 54.75 -75.58 46.19
N ILE A 536 55.15 -76.22 45.07
CA ILE A 536 56.05 -77.38 45.11
C ILE A 536 57.43 -76.96 45.64
N CYS A 537 58.01 -75.88 45.12
CA CYS A 537 59.28 -75.34 45.62
C CYS A 537 59.22 -75.01 47.12
N ASP A 538 58.14 -74.41 47.59
CA ASP A 538 58.01 -73.97 48.97
C ASP A 538 57.80 -75.16 49.92
N LYS A 539 57.05 -76.20 49.52
CA LYS A 539 57.01 -77.49 50.25
C LYS A 539 58.41 -78.10 50.44
N VAL A 540 59.26 -78.07 49.41
CA VAL A 540 60.64 -78.57 49.53
C VAL A 540 61.45 -77.64 50.45
N ALA A 541 61.37 -76.32 50.27
CA ALA A 541 62.09 -75.35 51.09
C ALA A 541 61.73 -75.44 52.58
N ASP A 542 60.45 -75.59 52.92
CA ASP A 542 59.97 -75.77 54.29
C ASP A 542 60.54 -77.05 54.92
N LYS A 543 60.54 -78.17 54.19
CA LYS A 543 61.15 -79.42 54.66
C LYS A 543 62.66 -79.28 54.83
N LEU A 544 63.33 -78.53 53.96
CA LEU A 544 64.75 -78.17 54.08
C LEU A 544 65.04 -77.13 55.18
N SER A 545 64.04 -76.50 55.79
CA SER A 545 64.22 -75.61 56.94
C SER A 545 64.30 -76.37 58.27
N GLN A 546 63.75 -77.60 58.32
CA GLN A 546 63.70 -78.43 59.53
C GLN A 546 65.05 -79.14 59.76
N PRO A 547 65.78 -78.87 60.85
CA PRO A 547 67.12 -79.43 61.06
C PRO A 547 67.16 -80.95 61.21
N SER A 548 66.05 -81.56 61.64
CA SER A 548 65.91 -83.00 61.89
C SER A 548 65.25 -83.78 60.75
N ALA A 549 64.91 -83.13 59.63
CA ALA A 549 64.26 -83.80 58.50
C ALA A 549 65.28 -84.53 57.62
N THR A 550 65.34 -85.86 57.74
CA THR A 550 66.02 -86.74 56.77
C THR A 550 65.18 -86.88 55.51
N GLY A 551 65.82 -86.84 54.34
CA GLY A 551 65.16 -87.11 53.06
C GLY A 551 65.08 -88.60 52.74
N SER A 552 64.17 -88.98 51.83
CA SER A 552 64.04 -90.33 51.26
C SER A 552 64.07 -90.27 49.72
N VAL A 553 64.58 -91.33 49.10
CA VAL A 553 64.58 -91.52 47.64
C VAL A 553 63.15 -91.57 47.08
N GLU A 554 62.22 -92.18 47.81
CA GLU A 554 60.80 -92.30 47.42
C GLU A 554 60.11 -90.92 47.41
N GLU A 555 60.40 -90.09 48.42
CA GLU A 555 59.90 -88.72 48.49
C GLU A 555 60.52 -87.82 47.41
N PHE A 556 61.81 -87.97 47.11
CA PHE A 556 62.44 -87.28 45.97
C PHE A 556 61.71 -87.61 44.66
N GLN A 557 61.45 -88.90 44.41
CA GLN A 557 60.71 -89.34 43.22
C GLN A 557 59.28 -88.80 43.21
N SER A 558 58.58 -88.77 44.34
CA SER A 558 57.24 -88.18 44.45
C SER A 558 57.21 -86.68 44.17
N LEU A 559 58.21 -85.92 44.64
CA LEU A 559 58.33 -84.48 44.37
C LEU A 559 58.67 -84.20 42.90
N VAL A 560 59.51 -85.04 42.29
CA VAL A 560 59.82 -84.98 40.86
C VAL A 560 58.60 -85.33 40.01
N GLU A 561 57.79 -86.32 40.39
CA GLU A 561 56.56 -86.65 39.66
C GLU A 561 55.50 -85.54 39.82
N GLN A 562 55.27 -85.02 41.04
CA GLN A 562 54.40 -83.86 41.25
C GLN A 562 54.81 -82.65 40.39
N TRP A 563 56.11 -82.43 40.21
CA TRP A 563 56.59 -81.40 39.29
C TRP A 563 56.25 -81.75 37.83
N ARG A 564 56.49 -82.98 37.37
CA ARG A 564 56.11 -83.43 36.01
C ARG A 564 54.63 -83.30 35.73
N GLU A 565 53.76 -83.54 36.71
CA GLU A 565 52.31 -83.38 36.52
C GLU A 565 51.94 -81.94 36.13
N THR A 566 52.62 -80.94 36.69
CA THR A 566 52.46 -79.53 36.31
C THR A 566 53.05 -79.18 34.93
N ASP A 567 53.78 -80.10 34.29
CA ASP A 567 54.38 -79.95 32.95
C ASP A 567 53.69 -80.79 31.85
N LYS A 568 52.71 -81.63 32.19
CA LYS A 568 52.03 -82.56 31.25
C LYS A 568 51.46 -81.89 29.99
N ASP A 569 51.01 -80.64 30.09
CA ASP A 569 50.44 -79.87 28.98
C ASP A 569 51.47 -79.02 28.20
N ASN A 570 52.77 -79.17 28.49
CA ASN A 570 53.86 -78.42 27.84
C ASN A 570 53.68 -76.88 27.91
N ARG A 571 53.00 -76.41 28.97
CA ARG A 571 52.67 -75.00 29.20
C ARG A 571 53.91 -74.25 29.67
N ARG A 572 54.18 -73.10 29.05
CA ARG A 572 55.44 -72.35 29.18
C ARG A 572 55.75 -72.00 30.65
N THR A 573 56.77 -72.66 31.18
CA THR A 573 57.28 -72.53 32.54
C THR A 573 58.07 -71.24 32.76
N SER A 574 58.16 -70.80 34.03
CA SER A 574 59.09 -69.75 34.45
C SER A 574 60.47 -70.36 34.69
N PRO A 575 61.53 -69.97 33.95
CA PRO A 575 62.88 -70.53 34.15
C PRO A 575 63.39 -70.35 35.58
N LYS A 576 63.01 -69.26 36.26
CA LYS A 576 63.35 -69.01 37.66
C LYS A 576 62.74 -70.03 38.63
N ALA A 577 61.55 -70.53 38.32
CA ALA A 577 60.90 -71.57 39.14
C ALA A 577 61.58 -72.93 38.92
N GLU A 578 61.95 -73.26 37.67
CA GLU A 578 62.72 -74.47 37.35
C GLU A 578 64.08 -74.49 38.05
N ASP A 579 64.85 -73.39 37.96
CA ASP A 579 66.17 -73.30 38.57
C ASP A 579 66.08 -73.35 40.11
N LYS A 580 65.06 -72.72 40.71
CA LYS A 580 64.77 -72.83 42.16
C LYS A 580 64.45 -74.28 42.55
N PHE A 581 63.62 -74.98 41.77
CA PHE A 581 63.29 -76.38 42.04
C PHE A 581 64.54 -77.27 42.02
N ILE A 582 65.39 -77.17 40.99
CA ILE A 582 66.62 -77.97 40.88
C ILE A 582 67.55 -77.74 42.08
N GLN A 583 67.78 -76.48 42.47
CA GLN A 583 68.63 -76.14 43.63
C GLN A 583 68.07 -76.67 44.96
N LEU A 584 66.74 -76.74 45.08
CA LEU A 584 66.09 -77.32 46.27
C LEU A 584 66.18 -78.85 46.24
N MET A 585 66.01 -79.49 45.09
CA MET A 585 66.17 -80.94 44.95
C MET A 585 67.63 -81.38 45.17
N GLU A 586 68.61 -80.56 44.80
CA GLU A 586 70.03 -80.75 45.13
C GLU A 586 70.27 -80.79 46.64
N ARG A 587 69.83 -79.74 47.35
CA ARG A 587 69.89 -79.65 48.83
C ARG A 587 69.05 -80.70 49.56
N TYR A 588 68.04 -81.25 48.89
CA TYR A 588 67.24 -82.36 49.40
C TYR A 588 68.02 -83.68 49.33
N LEU A 589 68.69 -83.98 48.21
CA LEU A 589 69.56 -85.15 48.07
C LEU A 589 70.73 -85.13 49.07
N GLU A 590 71.25 -83.95 49.43
CA GLU A 590 72.27 -83.81 50.47
C GLU A 590 71.82 -84.35 51.85
N ARG A 591 70.51 -84.29 52.14
CA ARG A 591 69.87 -84.73 53.39
C ARG A 591 69.41 -86.20 53.39
N VAL A 592 69.71 -86.96 52.34
CA VAL A 592 69.42 -88.41 52.29
C VAL A 592 70.67 -89.17 52.80
N PRO A 593 70.68 -89.71 54.03
CA PRO A 593 71.87 -90.31 54.62
C PRO A 593 72.29 -91.64 53.96
N GLU A 594 71.36 -92.29 53.24
CA GLU A 594 71.58 -93.58 52.58
C GLU A 594 72.29 -93.48 51.21
N LEU A 595 72.36 -92.28 50.61
CA LEU A 595 72.96 -92.07 49.30
C LEU A 595 74.42 -91.62 49.39
N SER A 596 75.29 -92.28 48.63
CA SER A 596 76.66 -91.84 48.36
C SER A 596 76.71 -90.55 47.52
N LEU A 597 77.89 -89.93 47.46
CA LEU A 597 78.09 -88.69 46.67
C LEU A 597 77.72 -88.88 45.19
N ASP A 598 78.16 -89.99 44.59
CA ASP A 598 77.96 -90.25 43.16
C ASP A 598 76.48 -90.53 42.85
N GLU A 599 75.78 -91.34 43.67
CA GLU A 599 74.35 -91.62 43.50
C GLU A 599 73.48 -90.35 43.59
N ARG A 600 73.82 -89.42 44.49
CA ARG A 600 73.16 -88.10 44.56
C ARG A 600 73.34 -87.33 43.25
N THR A 601 74.57 -87.30 42.71
CA THR A 601 74.82 -86.60 41.44
C THR A 601 74.11 -87.26 40.26
N ASP A 602 73.99 -88.58 40.24
CA ASP A 602 73.26 -89.30 39.19
C ASP A 602 71.76 -89.00 39.21
N MET A 603 71.14 -88.96 40.39
CA MET A 603 69.72 -88.59 40.53
C MET A 603 69.47 -87.14 40.08
N LEU A 604 70.37 -86.22 40.42
CA LEU A 604 70.30 -84.83 40.00
C LEU A 604 70.52 -84.66 38.49
N VAL A 605 71.47 -85.38 37.90
CA VAL A 605 71.73 -85.35 36.45
C VAL A 605 70.56 -85.96 35.68
N LYS A 606 69.98 -87.09 36.14
CA LYS A 606 68.76 -87.67 35.56
C LYS A 606 67.61 -86.65 35.54
N LEU A 607 67.36 -85.96 36.66
CA LEU A 607 66.37 -84.89 36.75
C LEU A 607 66.64 -83.76 35.74
N GLN A 608 67.89 -83.32 35.61
CA GLN A 608 68.28 -82.29 34.64
C GLN A 608 68.12 -82.75 33.17
N VAL A 609 68.49 -84.00 32.86
CA VAL A 609 68.35 -84.62 31.53
C VAL A 609 66.88 -84.74 31.15
N GLU A 610 66.05 -85.30 32.05
CA GLU A 610 64.63 -85.48 31.81
C GLU A 610 63.92 -84.15 31.62
N ARG A 611 64.22 -83.12 32.43
CA ARG A 611 63.72 -81.75 32.18
C ARG A 611 64.07 -81.26 30.78
N ILE A 612 65.33 -81.41 30.36
CA ILE A 612 65.76 -80.92 29.04
C ILE A 612 65.02 -81.68 27.93
N LYS A 613 64.81 -83.00 28.06
CA LYS A 613 64.02 -83.82 27.12
C LYS A 613 62.57 -83.34 26.96
N HIS A 614 61.98 -82.72 27.98
CA HIS A 614 60.62 -82.14 27.92
C HIS A 614 60.59 -80.67 27.47
N SER A 615 61.73 -80.04 27.16
CA SER A 615 61.79 -78.65 26.70
C SER A 615 61.54 -78.55 25.18
N PRO A 616 60.91 -77.47 24.65
CA PRO A 616 60.71 -77.29 23.21
C PRO A 616 61.99 -77.38 22.36
N ASP A 617 63.14 -76.99 22.93
CA ASP A 617 64.46 -77.02 22.29
C ASP A 617 65.35 -78.17 22.82
N ALA A 618 64.75 -79.30 23.20
CA ALA A 618 65.42 -80.43 23.86
C ALA A 618 66.75 -80.84 23.20
N SER A 619 66.73 -81.06 21.88
CA SER A 619 67.90 -81.50 21.11
C SER A 619 69.07 -80.52 21.18
N GLN A 620 68.81 -79.22 21.01
CA GLN A 620 69.84 -78.19 21.06
C GLN A 620 70.41 -78.03 22.48
N LYS A 621 69.56 -78.09 23.51
CA LYS A 621 69.96 -77.96 24.92
C LYS A 621 70.78 -79.16 25.41
N LEU A 622 70.40 -80.40 25.05
CA LEU A 622 71.19 -81.60 25.34
C LEU A 622 72.58 -81.50 24.69
N TYR A 623 72.63 -81.17 23.40
CA TYR A 623 73.89 -81.04 22.66
C TYR A 623 74.82 -79.95 23.22
N GLN A 624 74.26 -78.80 23.66
CA GLN A 624 75.04 -77.77 24.34
C GLN A 624 75.63 -78.28 25.67
N ARG A 625 74.85 -79.01 26.49
CA ARG A 625 75.33 -79.53 27.77
C ARG A 625 76.37 -80.62 27.59
N GLU A 626 76.17 -81.54 26.63
CA GLU A 626 77.15 -82.58 26.27
C GLU A 626 78.48 -81.95 25.82
N ASN A 627 78.44 -80.95 24.93
CA ASN A 627 79.65 -80.25 24.48
C ASN A 627 80.39 -79.52 25.60
N THR A 628 79.68 -78.95 26.58
CA THR A 628 80.30 -78.32 27.74
C THR A 628 81.05 -79.36 28.59
N LEU A 629 80.41 -80.49 28.90
CA LEU A 629 81.06 -81.60 29.63
C LEU A 629 82.27 -82.17 28.86
N ARG A 630 82.16 -82.35 27.54
CA ARG A 630 83.29 -82.75 26.67
C ARG A 630 84.46 -81.77 26.76
N ARG A 631 84.20 -80.46 26.76
CA ARG A 631 85.25 -79.42 26.89
C ARG A 631 85.91 -79.45 28.25
N GLU A 632 85.14 -79.57 29.34
CA GLU A 632 85.67 -79.68 30.71
C GLU A 632 86.55 -80.93 30.86
N ILE A 633 86.11 -82.08 30.33
CA ILE A 633 86.91 -83.32 30.29
C ILE A 633 88.21 -83.10 29.49
N SER A 634 88.15 -82.54 28.29
CA SER A 634 89.33 -82.27 27.47
C SER A 634 90.29 -81.28 28.12
N GLN A 635 89.79 -80.27 28.83
CA GLN A 635 90.60 -79.32 29.57
C GLN A 635 91.34 -80.01 30.72
N LEU A 636 90.66 -80.79 31.56
CA LEU A 636 91.30 -81.56 32.63
C LEU A 636 92.30 -82.59 32.10
N GLN A 637 92.05 -83.19 30.92
CA GLN A 637 92.99 -84.09 30.25
C GLN A 637 94.27 -83.34 29.81
N ASN A 638 94.13 -82.13 29.25
CA ASN A 638 95.26 -81.28 28.89
C ASN A 638 96.02 -80.77 30.12
N ASP A 639 95.32 -80.45 31.21
CA ASP A 639 95.92 -80.07 32.49
C ASP A 639 96.73 -81.23 33.06
N ILE A 640 96.19 -82.46 33.10
CA ILE A 640 96.94 -83.68 33.47
C ILE A 640 98.17 -83.88 32.58
N GLN A 641 98.04 -83.69 31.27
CA GLN A 641 99.18 -83.86 30.35
C GLN A 641 100.27 -82.80 30.61
N THR A 642 99.87 -81.58 30.95
CA THR A 642 100.79 -80.48 31.32
C THR A 642 101.46 -80.78 32.66
N LEU A 643 100.69 -81.23 33.67
CA LEU A 643 101.22 -81.65 34.97
C LEU A 643 102.19 -82.83 34.86
N ARG A 644 101.91 -83.82 34.00
CA ARG A 644 102.82 -84.95 33.70
C ARG A 644 104.11 -84.47 33.05
N THR A 645 104.02 -83.60 32.04
CA THR A 645 105.20 -83.00 31.39
C THR A 645 106.05 -82.22 32.41
N ASN A 646 105.41 -81.50 33.33
CA ASN A 646 106.10 -80.79 34.41
C ASN A 646 106.76 -81.75 35.41
N ILE A 647 106.11 -82.86 35.79
CA ILE A 647 106.71 -83.92 36.62
C ILE A 647 107.97 -84.50 35.95
N GLU A 648 107.92 -84.78 34.65
CA GLU A 648 109.08 -85.27 33.87
C GLU A 648 110.21 -84.24 33.79
N PHE A 649 109.90 -82.95 33.74
CA PHE A 649 110.89 -81.86 33.77
C PHE A 649 111.56 -81.74 35.15
N PHE A 650 110.79 -81.70 36.23
CA PHE A 650 111.33 -81.57 37.59
C PHE A 650 112.02 -82.84 38.10
N ALA A 651 111.74 -84.01 37.50
CA ALA A 651 112.36 -85.32 37.81
C ALA A 651 113.89 -85.35 37.83
N ARG A 652 114.55 -84.35 37.23
CA ARG A 652 116.02 -84.24 37.14
C ARG A 652 116.64 -83.32 38.20
N SER A 653 115.85 -82.74 39.11
CA SER A 653 116.33 -81.77 40.12
C SER A 653 116.35 -82.35 41.55
N LYS A 654 117.30 -81.89 42.38
CA LYS A 654 117.56 -82.44 43.74
C LYS A 654 116.53 -82.09 44.83
N ASN A 655 115.52 -81.27 44.54
CA ASN A 655 114.44 -80.88 45.47
C ASN A 655 113.04 -81.29 44.95
N ALA A 656 112.94 -82.22 44.01
CA ALA A 656 111.72 -82.47 43.23
C ALA A 656 110.59 -83.20 43.98
N ASP A 657 110.89 -83.96 45.03
CA ASP A 657 109.98 -85.02 45.49
C ASP A 657 108.69 -84.49 46.13
N LYS A 658 108.73 -83.37 46.87
CA LYS A 658 107.50 -82.73 47.39
C LYS A 658 106.60 -82.15 46.29
N LEU A 659 107.19 -81.58 45.25
CA LEU A 659 106.45 -81.04 44.10
C LEU A 659 105.85 -82.17 43.26
N ARG A 660 106.55 -83.31 43.16
CA ARG A 660 106.01 -84.53 42.53
C ARG A 660 104.79 -85.05 43.27
N GLU A 661 104.87 -85.22 44.58
CA GLU A 661 103.74 -85.67 45.41
C GLU A 661 102.53 -84.73 45.28
N GLU A 662 102.74 -83.41 45.27
CA GLU A 662 101.68 -82.42 45.04
C GLU A 662 101.08 -82.53 43.61
N TYR A 663 101.91 -82.64 42.57
CA TYR A 663 101.42 -82.78 41.19
C TYR A 663 100.75 -84.13 40.93
N GLU A 664 101.23 -85.22 41.53
CA GLU A 664 100.61 -86.55 41.46
C GLU A 664 99.25 -86.55 42.18
N GLY A 665 99.14 -85.92 43.35
CA GLY A 665 97.87 -85.69 44.03
C GLY A 665 96.88 -84.91 43.16
N ARG A 666 97.33 -83.80 42.55
CA ARG A 666 96.50 -83.00 41.63
C ARG A 666 96.11 -83.75 40.36
N ILE A 667 96.97 -84.63 39.83
CA ILE A 667 96.63 -85.53 38.73
C ILE A 667 95.58 -86.56 39.18
N ALA A 668 95.72 -87.17 40.35
CA ALA A 668 94.76 -88.14 40.87
C ALA A 668 93.37 -87.51 41.09
N ASP A 669 93.32 -86.29 41.62
CA ASP A 669 92.06 -85.56 41.81
C ASP A 669 91.45 -85.10 40.47
N ALA A 670 92.27 -84.65 39.51
CA ALA A 670 91.81 -84.37 38.15
C ALA A 670 91.29 -85.64 37.44
N GLN A 671 91.92 -86.81 37.66
CA GLN A 671 91.45 -88.09 37.14
C GLN A 671 90.11 -88.52 37.76
N LYS A 672 89.94 -88.39 39.08
CA LYS A 672 88.63 -88.59 39.74
C LYS A 672 87.58 -87.64 39.16
N ARG A 673 87.92 -86.37 38.94
CA ARG A 673 86.99 -85.39 38.36
C ARG A 673 86.62 -85.70 36.91
N ILE A 674 87.56 -86.19 36.11
CA ILE A 674 87.28 -86.69 34.75
C ILE A 674 86.33 -87.90 34.80
N ALA A 675 86.59 -88.89 35.66
CA ALA A 675 85.73 -90.06 35.77
C ALA A 675 84.29 -89.66 36.16
N HIS A 676 84.14 -88.74 37.09
CA HIS A 676 82.84 -88.18 37.48
C HIS A 676 82.16 -87.41 36.32
N LEU A 677 82.89 -86.55 35.61
CA LEU A 677 82.34 -85.83 34.44
C LEU A 677 81.99 -86.77 33.27
N GLN A 678 82.73 -87.86 33.09
CA GLN A 678 82.41 -88.92 32.13
C GLN A 678 81.12 -89.65 32.52
N HIS A 679 80.91 -89.95 33.81
CA HIS A 679 79.66 -90.53 34.29
C HIS A 679 78.46 -89.61 34.02
N GLN A 680 78.60 -88.31 34.29
CA GLN A 680 77.59 -87.31 33.94
C GLN A 680 77.35 -87.26 32.43
N LEU A 681 78.42 -87.24 31.62
CA LEU A 681 78.34 -87.19 30.15
C LEU A 681 77.52 -88.35 29.57
N ASP A 682 77.71 -89.56 30.09
CA ASP A 682 76.99 -90.75 29.61
C ASP A 682 75.50 -90.71 29.98
N ALA A 683 75.13 -90.11 31.13
CA ALA A 683 73.74 -89.83 31.46
C ALA A 683 73.06 -88.78 30.55
N TYR A 684 73.83 -87.92 29.85
CA TYR A 684 73.32 -87.02 28.80
C TYR A 684 73.27 -87.66 27.40
N ARG A 685 73.83 -88.86 27.22
CA ARG A 685 73.89 -89.58 25.92
C ARG A 685 72.78 -90.61 25.71
N GLY A 686 72.20 -91.13 26.79
CA GLY A 686 70.95 -91.92 26.77
C GLY A 686 69.72 -91.04 26.96
#